data_AF-A0A534Z535-F1
#
_entry.id   AF-A0A534Z535-F1
#
_cell.length_a   1.000
_cell.length_b   1.000
_cell.length_c   1.000
_cell.angle_alpha   90.00
_cell.angle_beta   90.00
_cell.angle_gamma   90.00
#
_symmetry.space_group_name_H-M   'P 1'
#
loop_
_entity.id
_entity.type
_entity.pdbx_description
1 polymer ?
#
loop_
_entity_poly.entity_id
_entity_poly.type
_entity_poly.pdbx_seq_one_letter_code
_entity_poly.pdbx_strand_id
1 'polypeptide(L)'
;MSYSDTPMPAALASGFPVLVVGARVDEDSAIGRSVKEIRAALAALGRPVVLAHSLDDAEAAVESHPALSCVVLGWGMAAASDETLAQTKRILGRIRQQAASLPVLLGARRGATRQVPLEIVEQVEGYIWVPEDSAAFIAGRIDAAARRYLDTVLPPFFGKLANFADTHEYSWHTPGHTGGTAFMKTAVGRAFLGFYGEQMLRSDLSVSVGELGSLNDHSGPVAEAERYAARVFGADHTFFSMGGSSASNEIILHSAVADDDIVLVDRNCHKSLNYALNMSGAIPVYLKPRRNARGVIGPVPASEIEPEMLRRKLAESPLVKGAPRKPMLAVLTNSTYDGLCYDVEHTTRLLSQSVDRIHYDEAWYAYARFNPIYEGRYGMHRGQRSPDDATVTVTHSTHKLLAALSQASMIHIRSGRIPVKPALFNEAFMMHTSTSPQYSIIASTDVSAKMMDDAGPALTDECIREAIDFRKAMLRIGRDLERRKSGDWWFQSWQADEVEGEAFLEADPNLLATSSDAWLLRPGQGWHGFGDLGRRYCMLDPIKVTTLTPGIGPDGVLEKKGIPAAIVTAFLATQGIVVEKTEPYSILTLFSIGITRGKWGSLVAAFMRFKELYDANAPLANALSGLVADHPERYARLGLRELAAEMHAAIREHNILGNLDGAFSSLPEPVLTPRETFARLVHREVEQVPAAKLQGRVLAVQVVPYPPGIPLLMPGERFGEATRAVGDFLLGLEAFDARFPGFGHDTHGVEVKTDENGRPYYALYCLKT
;
A
#
# COMPACT_ATOMS: atom_id res chain seq x y z
N MET A 1 -14.83 13.11 19.88
CA MET A 1 -15.70 14.25 19.53
C MET A 1 -15.49 14.51 18.04
N SER A 2 -16.57 14.65 17.25
CA SER A 2 -16.49 14.93 15.81
C SER A 2 -15.69 16.22 15.58
N TYR A 3 -14.77 16.21 14.60
CA TYR A 3 -14.00 17.41 14.20
C TYR A 3 -14.68 18.20 13.07
N SER A 4 -15.78 17.68 12.51
CA SER A 4 -16.58 18.36 11.51
C SER A 4 -17.99 18.55 12.04
N ASP A 5 -18.44 19.80 12.12
CA ASP A 5 -19.84 20.19 12.33
C ASP A 5 -20.57 20.37 10.99
N THR A 6 -20.03 19.82 9.90
CA THR A 6 -20.58 20.03 8.56
C THR A 6 -21.62 18.96 8.25
N PRO A 7 -22.91 19.33 8.10
CA PRO A 7 -23.95 18.36 7.83
C PRO A 7 -23.74 17.69 6.48
N MET A 8 -24.18 16.43 6.37
CA MET A 8 -24.15 15.73 5.09
C MET A 8 -25.20 16.33 4.13
N PRO A 9 -24.83 16.71 2.90
CA PRO A 9 -25.79 17.18 1.90
C PRO A 9 -26.95 16.19 1.70
N ALA A 10 -28.17 16.69 1.58
CA ALA A 10 -29.38 15.85 1.53
C ALA A 10 -29.35 14.82 0.39
N ALA A 11 -28.78 15.19 -0.76
CA ALA A 11 -28.59 14.30 -1.90
C ALA A 11 -27.70 13.09 -1.54
N LEU A 12 -26.59 13.31 -0.84
CA LEU A 12 -25.71 12.23 -0.37
C LEU A 12 -26.38 11.41 0.74
N ALA A 13 -27.04 12.09 1.68
CA ALA A 13 -27.71 11.46 2.82
C ALA A 13 -28.82 10.48 2.39
N SER A 14 -29.43 10.69 1.22
CA SER A 14 -30.43 9.78 0.64
C SER A 14 -29.86 8.39 0.28
N GLY A 15 -28.54 8.27 0.10
CA GLY A 15 -27.85 7.01 -0.15
C GLY A 15 -27.66 6.13 1.09
N PHE A 16 -28.02 6.61 2.29
CA PHE A 16 -27.78 5.91 3.54
C PHE A 16 -29.07 5.37 4.18
N PRO A 17 -29.50 4.14 3.87
CA PRO A 17 -30.73 3.57 4.40
C PRO A 17 -30.70 3.26 5.90
N VAL A 18 -31.90 3.14 6.47
CA VAL A 18 -32.13 2.52 7.78
C VAL A 18 -32.33 1.02 7.60
N LEU A 19 -31.58 0.21 8.33
CA LEU A 19 -31.78 -1.23 8.39
C LEU A 19 -32.80 -1.57 9.48
N VAL A 20 -33.85 -2.32 9.15
CA VAL A 20 -34.84 -2.80 10.12
C VAL A 20 -34.82 -4.33 10.14
N VAL A 21 -34.47 -4.89 11.31
CA VAL A 21 -34.26 -6.33 11.52
C VAL A 21 -35.43 -6.96 12.25
N GLY A 22 -35.94 -8.08 11.72
CA GLY A 22 -37.01 -8.88 12.36
C GLY A 22 -38.42 -8.38 12.06
N ALA A 23 -38.58 -7.58 11.01
CA ALA A 23 -39.90 -7.17 10.53
C ALA A 23 -40.34 -8.03 9.33
N ARG A 24 -41.44 -8.77 9.50
CA ARG A 24 -42.21 -9.35 8.40
C ARG A 24 -43.30 -8.37 7.99
N VAL A 25 -43.15 -7.80 6.80
CA VAL A 25 -44.08 -6.81 6.23
C VAL A 25 -45.29 -7.50 5.60
N ASP A 26 -45.17 -8.78 5.29
CA ASP A 26 -46.16 -9.65 4.68
C ASP A 26 -47.18 -10.24 5.67
N GLU A 27 -46.89 -10.24 6.97
CA GLU A 27 -47.86 -10.67 7.99
C GLU A 27 -48.94 -9.59 8.22
N ASP A 28 -50.23 -9.95 8.10
CA ASP A 28 -51.37 -9.08 8.43
C ASP A 28 -51.60 -8.95 9.96
N SER A 29 -50.49 -8.77 10.68
CA SER A 29 -50.45 -8.56 12.13
C SER A 29 -50.43 -7.07 12.45
N ALA A 30 -50.81 -6.70 13.69
CA ALA A 30 -50.72 -5.31 14.16
C ALA A 30 -49.28 -4.75 14.02
N ILE A 31 -48.28 -5.60 14.26
CA ILE A 31 -46.86 -5.24 14.12
C ILE A 31 -46.49 -5.04 12.65
N GLY A 32 -46.93 -5.92 11.76
CA GLY A 32 -46.70 -5.79 10.32
C GLY A 32 -47.29 -4.49 9.75
N ARG A 33 -48.48 -4.08 10.21
CA ARG A 33 -49.10 -2.79 9.86
C ARG A 33 -48.29 -1.60 10.39
N SER A 34 -47.91 -1.60 11.66
CA SER A 34 -47.08 -0.53 12.24
C SER A 34 -45.74 -0.38 11.52
N VAL A 35 -45.06 -1.47 11.14
CA VAL A 35 -43.81 -1.38 10.37
C VAL A 35 -44.04 -0.80 8.97
N LYS A 36 -45.15 -1.14 8.28
CA LYS A 36 -45.50 -0.52 6.99
C LYS A 36 -45.67 0.99 7.11
N GLU A 37 -46.36 1.43 8.16
CA GLU A 37 -46.60 2.85 8.42
C GLU A 37 -45.30 3.59 8.78
N ILE A 38 -44.44 3.00 9.62
CA ILE A 38 -43.12 3.56 9.95
C ILE A 38 -42.26 3.67 8.68
N ARG A 39 -42.25 2.65 7.83
CA ARG A 39 -41.51 2.67 6.55
C ARG A 39 -42.01 3.77 5.63
N ALA A 40 -43.33 3.94 5.51
CA ALA A 40 -43.91 5.00 4.71
C ALA A 40 -43.55 6.39 5.27
N ALA A 41 -43.57 6.55 6.60
CA ALA A 41 -43.18 7.79 7.26
C ALA A 41 -41.68 8.10 7.07
N LEU A 42 -40.80 7.10 7.15
CA LEU A 42 -39.36 7.26 6.85
C LEU A 42 -39.11 7.62 5.38
N ALA A 43 -39.82 6.98 4.45
CA ALA A 43 -39.72 7.31 3.03
C ALA A 43 -40.17 8.77 2.75
N ALA A 44 -41.22 9.24 3.43
CA ALA A 44 -41.66 10.64 3.35
C ALA A 44 -40.62 11.64 3.89
N LEU A 45 -39.73 11.20 4.78
CA LEU A 45 -38.57 11.96 5.27
C LEU A 45 -37.33 11.82 4.37
N GLY A 46 -37.42 11.11 3.24
CA GLY A 46 -36.29 10.85 2.35
C GLY A 46 -35.30 9.80 2.88
N ARG A 47 -35.74 8.94 3.80
CA ARG A 47 -34.93 7.86 4.38
C ARG A 47 -35.32 6.50 3.81
N PRO A 48 -34.50 5.92 2.91
CA PRO A 48 -34.77 4.57 2.42
C PRO A 48 -34.64 3.56 3.56
N VAL A 49 -35.36 2.45 3.45
CA VAL A 49 -35.38 1.39 4.45
C VAL A 49 -35.03 0.07 3.81
N VAL A 50 -34.05 -0.62 4.37
CA VAL A 50 -33.69 -2.00 4.06
C VAL A 50 -34.29 -2.89 5.14
N LEU A 51 -34.93 -3.99 4.73
CA LEU A 51 -35.55 -4.94 5.63
C LEU A 51 -34.71 -6.20 5.68
N ALA A 52 -34.39 -6.66 6.89
CA ALA A 52 -33.81 -7.96 7.13
C ALA A 52 -34.83 -8.84 7.86
N HIS A 53 -35.19 -9.98 7.26
CA HIS A 53 -36.26 -10.84 7.75
C HIS A 53 -35.81 -11.87 8.79
N SER A 54 -34.50 -12.04 8.95
CA SER A 54 -33.88 -12.92 9.94
C SER A 54 -32.60 -12.27 10.49
N LEU A 55 -32.01 -12.88 11.53
CA LEU A 55 -30.69 -12.45 12.02
C LEU A 55 -29.57 -12.78 11.03
N ASP A 56 -29.66 -13.88 10.27
CA ASP A 56 -28.70 -14.22 9.21
C ASP A 56 -28.71 -13.17 8.09
N ASP A 57 -29.90 -12.78 7.66
CA ASP A 57 -30.12 -11.73 6.66
C ASP A 57 -29.61 -10.37 7.16
N ALA A 58 -29.79 -10.09 8.46
CA ALA A 58 -29.25 -8.87 9.08
C ALA A 58 -27.72 -8.87 9.12
N GLU A 59 -27.10 -10.01 9.43
CA GLU A 59 -25.64 -10.16 9.41
C GLU A 59 -25.11 -9.93 7.98
N ALA A 60 -25.72 -10.57 6.98
CA ALA A 60 -25.37 -10.35 5.57
C ALA A 60 -25.61 -8.91 5.11
N ALA A 61 -26.69 -8.26 5.55
CA ALA A 61 -26.98 -6.87 5.23
C ALA A 61 -25.92 -5.91 5.81
N VAL A 62 -25.52 -6.11 7.07
CA VAL A 62 -24.43 -5.33 7.70
C VAL A 62 -23.10 -5.56 6.99
N GLU A 63 -22.79 -6.80 6.59
CA GLU A 63 -21.57 -7.09 5.84
C GLU A 63 -21.54 -6.45 4.44
N SER A 64 -22.69 -6.42 3.75
CA SER A 64 -22.77 -6.00 2.35
C SER A 64 -23.10 -4.51 2.15
N HIS A 65 -23.68 -3.84 3.15
CA HIS A 65 -24.11 -2.45 3.06
C HIS A 65 -23.32 -1.55 4.02
N PRO A 66 -22.20 -0.96 3.61
CA PRO A 66 -21.44 -0.03 4.45
C PRO A 66 -22.17 1.30 4.69
N ALA A 67 -23.20 1.62 3.90
CA ALA A 67 -23.91 2.88 3.93
C ALA A 67 -25.16 2.87 4.83
N LEU A 68 -25.10 2.30 6.04
CA LEU A 68 -26.25 2.38 6.96
C LEU A 68 -26.26 3.72 7.70
N SER A 69 -27.44 4.30 7.93
CA SER A 69 -27.60 5.50 8.78
C SER A 69 -28.17 5.19 10.16
N CYS A 70 -28.89 4.08 10.32
CA CYS A 70 -29.41 3.58 11.59
C CYS A 70 -29.80 2.10 11.47
N VAL A 71 -29.72 1.37 12.57
CA VAL A 71 -30.21 -0.02 12.67
C VAL A 71 -31.32 -0.09 13.72
N VAL A 72 -32.48 -0.63 13.34
CA VAL A 72 -33.58 -0.94 14.25
C VAL A 72 -33.64 -2.45 14.43
N LEU A 73 -33.27 -2.94 15.60
CA LEU A 73 -33.21 -4.35 15.93
C LEU A 73 -34.46 -4.82 16.67
N GLY A 74 -35.23 -5.75 16.10
CA GLY A 74 -36.39 -6.37 16.73
C GLY A 74 -36.01 -7.26 17.92
N TRP A 75 -36.12 -6.75 19.15
CA TRP A 75 -35.63 -7.43 20.36
C TRP A 75 -36.34 -8.75 20.65
N GLY A 76 -37.62 -8.88 20.28
CA GLY A 76 -38.36 -10.13 20.47
C GLY A 76 -37.81 -11.33 19.69
N MET A 77 -37.13 -11.09 18.56
CA MET A 77 -36.43 -12.12 17.78
C MET A 77 -35.01 -12.34 18.32
N ALA A 78 -34.34 -11.26 18.70
CA ALA A 78 -32.99 -11.29 19.26
C ALA A 78 -32.89 -12.08 20.58
N ALA A 79 -33.90 -11.98 21.44
CA ALA A 79 -33.93 -12.63 22.75
C ALA A 79 -34.74 -13.94 22.78
N ALA A 80 -35.00 -14.57 21.62
CA ALA A 80 -35.81 -15.78 21.54
C ALA A 80 -35.12 -17.01 22.15
N SER A 81 -33.79 -17.11 22.05
CA SER A 81 -32.95 -18.16 22.64
C SER A 81 -31.54 -17.64 22.95
N ASP A 82 -30.74 -18.44 23.67
CA ASP A 82 -29.32 -18.14 23.90
C ASP A 82 -28.53 -18.06 22.57
N GLU A 83 -28.93 -18.85 21.57
CA GLU A 83 -28.33 -18.85 20.24
C GLU A 83 -28.62 -17.54 19.48
N THR A 84 -29.88 -17.08 19.48
CA THR A 84 -30.25 -15.81 18.83
C THR A 84 -29.63 -14.62 19.57
N LEU A 85 -29.46 -14.72 20.88
CA LEU A 85 -28.77 -13.71 21.67
C LEU A 85 -27.28 -13.66 21.30
N ALA A 86 -26.61 -14.82 21.19
CA ALA A 86 -25.22 -14.90 20.75
C ALA A 86 -25.05 -14.33 19.33
N GLN A 87 -25.96 -14.65 18.42
CA GLN A 87 -25.96 -14.08 17.06
C GLN A 87 -26.17 -12.57 17.07
N THR A 88 -27.10 -12.08 17.88
CA THR A 88 -27.32 -10.63 18.05
C THR A 88 -26.05 -9.93 18.53
N LYS A 89 -25.34 -10.51 19.52
CA LYS A 89 -24.05 -9.98 19.98
C LYS A 89 -23.01 -9.94 18.85
N ARG A 90 -22.95 -10.95 17.98
CA ARG A 90 -22.06 -10.94 16.80
C ARG A 90 -22.41 -9.81 15.83
N ILE A 91 -23.69 -9.62 15.52
CA ILE A 91 -24.15 -8.55 14.62
C ILE A 91 -23.78 -7.17 15.18
N LEU A 92 -24.06 -6.93 16.47
CA LEU A 92 -23.71 -5.66 17.12
C LEU A 92 -22.19 -5.45 17.15
N GLY A 93 -21.41 -6.49 17.46
CA GLY A 93 -19.95 -6.44 17.39
C GLY A 93 -19.45 -6.03 16.00
N ARG A 94 -20.00 -6.61 14.93
CA ARG A 94 -19.66 -6.24 13.55
C ARG A 94 -20.05 -4.80 13.20
N ILE A 95 -21.26 -4.38 13.57
CA ILE A 95 -21.69 -2.98 13.41
C ILE A 95 -20.67 -2.04 14.06
N ARG A 96 -20.25 -2.35 15.29
CA ARG A 96 -19.29 -1.53 16.05
C ARG A 96 -17.88 -1.55 15.45
N GLN A 97 -17.48 -2.64 14.80
CA GLN A 97 -16.20 -2.74 14.09
C GLN A 97 -16.16 -1.93 12.79
N GLN A 98 -17.29 -1.85 12.08
CA GLN A 98 -17.39 -1.10 10.81
C GLN A 98 -17.72 0.38 11.02
N ALA A 99 -18.57 0.68 12.02
CA ALA A 99 -19.03 2.02 12.33
C ALA A 99 -19.39 2.12 13.83
N ALA A 100 -18.38 2.45 14.65
CA ALA A 100 -18.52 2.50 16.10
C ALA A 100 -19.68 3.40 16.58
N SER A 101 -19.95 4.50 15.87
CA SER A 101 -21.00 5.47 16.19
C SER A 101 -22.36 5.20 15.52
N LEU A 102 -22.52 4.12 14.73
CA LEU A 102 -23.79 3.84 14.05
C LEU A 102 -24.92 3.63 15.08
N PRO A 103 -26.03 4.37 14.99
CA PRO A 103 -27.09 4.32 15.99
C PRO A 103 -27.87 3.01 15.86
N VAL A 104 -27.97 2.28 16.97
CA VAL A 104 -28.76 1.05 17.06
C VAL A 104 -29.92 1.26 18.03
N LEU A 105 -31.15 1.05 17.57
CA LEU A 105 -32.38 1.20 18.34
C LEU A 105 -33.07 -0.15 18.52
N LEU A 106 -33.56 -0.44 19.72
CA LEU A 106 -34.27 -1.68 20.02
C LEU A 106 -35.77 -1.53 19.79
N GLY A 107 -36.30 -2.27 18.81
CA GLY A 107 -37.74 -2.45 18.61
C GLY A 107 -38.29 -3.48 19.59
N ALA A 108 -38.92 -3.03 20.68
CA ALA A 108 -39.38 -3.91 21.76
C ALA A 108 -40.88 -4.24 21.67
N ARG A 109 -41.25 -5.46 22.09
CA ARG A 109 -42.65 -5.89 22.33
C ARG A 109 -42.97 -5.83 23.82
N ARG A 110 -44.23 -5.59 24.17
CA ARG A 110 -44.72 -5.59 25.57
C ARG A 110 -44.31 -6.91 26.26
N GLY A 111 -43.53 -6.83 27.34
CA GLY A 111 -43.04 -7.98 28.11
C GLY A 111 -41.61 -8.45 27.78
N ALA A 112 -41.05 -8.11 26.60
CA ALA A 112 -39.72 -8.55 26.17
C ALA A 112 -38.56 -7.69 26.71
N THR A 113 -38.84 -6.54 27.33
CA THR A 113 -37.82 -5.62 27.89
C THR A 113 -37.36 -5.95 29.29
N ARG A 114 -37.97 -6.95 29.96
CA ARG A 114 -37.67 -7.22 31.38
C ARG A 114 -36.27 -7.81 31.63
N GLN A 115 -35.54 -8.24 30.59
CA GLN A 115 -34.18 -8.80 30.70
C GLN A 115 -33.33 -8.48 29.44
N VAL A 116 -33.02 -7.21 29.17
CA VAL A 116 -31.96 -6.87 28.19
C VAL A 116 -30.60 -6.97 28.91
N PRO A 117 -29.66 -7.82 28.46
CA PRO A 117 -28.34 -7.90 29.08
C PRO A 117 -27.60 -6.56 29.03
N LEU A 118 -26.81 -6.25 30.06
CA LEU A 118 -26.03 -5.01 30.15
C LEU A 118 -25.18 -4.76 28.89
N GLU A 119 -24.51 -5.81 28.40
CA GLU A 119 -23.68 -5.76 27.19
C GLU A 119 -24.43 -5.27 25.95
N ILE A 120 -25.75 -5.49 25.87
CA ILE A 120 -26.59 -4.99 24.77
C ILE A 120 -27.00 -3.55 25.05
N VAL A 121 -27.35 -3.22 26.29
CA VAL A 121 -27.69 -1.85 26.71
C VAL A 121 -26.54 -0.88 26.41
N GLU A 122 -25.30 -1.30 26.64
CA GLU A 122 -24.08 -0.53 26.34
C GLU A 122 -23.87 -0.27 24.84
N GLN A 123 -24.56 -1.02 23.98
CA GLN A 123 -24.40 -0.95 22.53
C GLN A 123 -25.60 -0.32 21.81
N VAL A 124 -26.66 0.11 22.50
CA VAL A 124 -27.87 0.66 21.88
C VAL A 124 -28.13 2.09 22.34
N GLU A 125 -28.66 2.93 21.45
CA GLU A 125 -28.91 4.35 21.71
C GLU A 125 -30.33 4.60 22.27
N GLY A 126 -31.25 3.65 22.08
CA GLY A 126 -32.60 3.80 22.61
C GLY A 126 -33.56 2.68 22.22
N TYR A 127 -34.81 2.84 22.67
CA TYR A 127 -35.90 1.90 22.49
C TYR A 127 -37.04 2.53 21.68
N ILE A 128 -37.65 1.71 20.81
CA ILE A 128 -38.81 2.01 19.99
C ILE A 128 -39.92 1.01 20.33
N TRP A 129 -41.11 1.51 20.62
CA TRP A 129 -42.30 0.71 20.95
C TRP A 129 -43.29 0.73 19.80
N VAL A 130 -43.12 -0.24 18.89
CA VAL A 130 -43.80 -0.25 17.58
C VAL A 130 -45.34 -0.14 17.63
N PRO A 131 -46.09 -0.73 18.59
CA PRO A 131 -47.55 -0.64 18.62
C PRO A 131 -48.15 0.39 19.59
N GLU A 132 -47.35 1.06 20.43
CA GLU A 132 -47.85 2.04 21.42
C GLU A 132 -47.58 3.50 21.01
N ASP A 133 -46.60 3.74 20.13
CA ASP A 133 -46.28 5.06 19.58
C ASP A 133 -46.83 5.24 18.15
N SER A 134 -47.09 6.48 17.75
CA SER A 134 -47.46 6.79 16.36
C SER A 134 -46.29 6.53 15.40
N ALA A 135 -46.58 6.01 14.21
CA ALA A 135 -45.57 5.76 13.18
C ALA A 135 -44.74 7.01 12.82
N ALA A 136 -45.38 8.18 12.79
CA ALA A 136 -44.71 9.46 12.51
C ALA A 136 -43.70 9.85 13.60
N PHE A 137 -44.05 9.64 14.88
CA PHE A 137 -43.14 9.91 16.00
C PHE A 137 -41.94 8.96 15.98
N ILE A 138 -42.17 7.66 15.77
CA ILE A 138 -41.11 6.66 15.64
C ILE A 138 -40.17 7.01 14.48
N ALA A 139 -40.71 7.28 13.29
CA ALA A 139 -39.94 7.65 12.12
C ALA A 139 -39.11 8.93 12.37
N GLY A 140 -39.69 9.94 13.04
CA GLY A 140 -38.96 11.15 13.43
C GLY A 140 -37.81 10.89 14.40
N ARG A 141 -37.96 9.94 15.35
CA ARG A 141 -36.87 9.55 16.26
C ARG A 141 -35.74 8.82 15.52
N ILE A 142 -36.09 7.91 14.61
CA ILE A 142 -35.12 7.20 13.77
C ILE A 142 -34.38 8.20 12.89
N ASP A 143 -35.09 9.10 12.19
CA ASP A 143 -34.47 10.11 11.32
C ASP A 143 -33.58 11.07 12.12
N ALA A 144 -33.98 11.46 13.33
CA ALA A 144 -33.14 12.29 14.19
C ALA A 144 -31.83 11.58 14.60
N ALA A 145 -31.88 10.28 14.92
CA ALA A 145 -30.68 9.49 15.21
C ALA A 145 -29.80 9.34 13.96
N ALA A 146 -30.41 9.01 12.82
CA ALA A 146 -29.74 8.90 11.54
C ALA A 146 -29.02 10.21 11.14
N ARG A 147 -29.68 11.36 11.27
CA ARG A 147 -29.06 12.68 10.98
C ARG A 147 -27.86 12.95 11.86
N ARG A 148 -27.98 12.77 13.18
CA ARG A 148 -26.87 12.96 14.12
C ARG A 148 -25.65 12.11 13.75
N TYR A 149 -25.87 10.89 13.28
CA TYR A 149 -24.80 10.04 12.80
C TYR A 149 -24.20 10.55 11.47
N LEU A 150 -25.04 10.86 10.49
CA LEU A 150 -24.58 11.32 9.17
C LEU A 150 -23.78 12.62 9.23
N ASP A 151 -24.09 13.50 10.17
CA ASP A 151 -23.32 14.73 10.44
C ASP A 151 -21.88 14.44 10.95
N THR A 152 -21.57 13.20 11.33
CA THR A 152 -20.23 12.76 11.76
C THR A 152 -19.48 11.94 10.71
N VAL A 153 -20.12 11.61 9.58
CA VAL A 153 -19.54 10.72 8.56
C VAL A 153 -18.50 11.48 7.71
N LEU A 154 -18.78 12.73 7.35
CA LEU A 154 -17.91 13.50 6.48
C LEU A 154 -16.73 14.11 7.26
N PRO A 155 -15.48 13.89 6.82
CA PRO A 155 -14.32 14.53 7.45
C PRO A 155 -14.22 16.02 7.09
N PRO A 156 -13.34 16.80 7.77
CA PRO A 156 -13.39 18.25 7.74
C PRO A 156 -13.34 18.88 6.34
N PHE A 157 -12.38 18.48 5.50
CA PHE A 157 -12.19 19.07 4.19
C PHE A 157 -13.22 18.54 3.19
N PHE A 158 -13.40 17.22 3.09
CA PHE A 158 -14.39 16.67 2.16
C PHE A 158 -15.82 17.11 2.48
N GLY A 159 -16.17 17.20 3.77
CA GLY A 159 -17.47 17.70 4.20
C GLY A 159 -17.76 19.11 3.72
N LYS A 160 -16.79 20.02 3.85
CA LYS A 160 -16.90 21.40 3.35
C LYS A 160 -16.95 21.44 1.82
N LEU A 161 -16.10 20.69 1.14
CA LEU A 161 -16.08 20.60 -0.32
C LEU A 161 -17.42 20.10 -0.90
N ALA A 162 -18.00 19.06 -0.29
CA ALA A 162 -19.28 18.49 -0.71
C ALA A 162 -20.43 19.49 -0.52
N ASN A 163 -20.43 20.26 0.58
CA ASN A 163 -21.44 21.28 0.82
C ASN A 163 -21.29 22.47 -0.14
N PHE A 164 -20.07 22.93 -0.41
CA PHE A 164 -19.84 23.99 -1.40
C PHE A 164 -20.27 23.58 -2.81
N ALA A 165 -19.97 22.35 -3.23
CA ALA A 165 -20.37 21.87 -4.55
C ALA A 165 -21.90 21.93 -4.75
N ASP A 166 -22.68 21.79 -3.67
CA ASP A 166 -24.15 21.78 -3.62
C ASP A 166 -24.78 23.20 -3.58
N THR A 167 -24.01 24.28 -3.40
CA THR A 167 -24.57 25.65 -3.36
C THR A 167 -24.90 26.23 -4.74
N HIS A 168 -24.45 25.60 -5.83
CA HIS A 168 -24.75 26.00 -7.22
C HIS A 168 -24.37 27.44 -7.60
N GLU A 169 -23.34 28.01 -6.98
CA GLU A 169 -22.89 29.38 -7.26
C GLU A 169 -22.20 29.54 -8.62
N TYR A 170 -22.38 30.70 -9.26
CA TYR A 170 -21.67 31.07 -10.48
C TYR A 170 -20.27 31.61 -10.14
N SER A 171 -19.23 30.88 -10.57
CA SER A 171 -17.84 31.26 -10.36
C SER A 171 -17.28 32.13 -11.49
N TRP A 172 -16.60 33.22 -11.12
CA TRP A 172 -15.81 34.09 -12.01
C TRP A 172 -14.30 33.96 -11.79
N HIS A 173 -13.86 32.82 -11.23
CA HIS A 173 -12.47 32.52 -10.89
C HIS A 173 -11.98 31.25 -11.60
N THR A 174 -10.70 30.93 -11.44
CA THR A 174 -10.12 29.66 -11.93
C THR A 174 -10.65 28.46 -11.15
N PRO A 175 -10.70 27.25 -11.75
CA PRO A 175 -10.25 26.91 -13.11
C PRO A 175 -11.19 27.36 -14.24
N GLY A 176 -10.63 27.59 -15.44
CA GLY A 176 -11.36 28.16 -16.58
C GLY A 176 -12.49 27.29 -17.16
N HIS A 177 -12.65 26.04 -16.72
CA HIS A 177 -13.80 25.23 -17.09
C HIS A 177 -15.07 25.56 -16.29
N THR A 178 -14.95 26.35 -15.21
CA THR A 178 -16.06 26.85 -14.37
C THR A 178 -17.07 25.76 -14.00
N GLY A 179 -16.63 24.79 -13.20
CA GLY A 179 -17.47 23.66 -12.78
C GLY A 179 -17.84 22.68 -13.90
N GLY A 180 -17.23 22.81 -15.09
CA GLY A 180 -17.44 21.93 -16.24
C GLY A 180 -18.21 22.58 -17.39
N THR A 181 -18.70 23.81 -17.21
CA THR A 181 -19.42 24.60 -18.23
C THR A 181 -18.67 24.70 -19.55
N ALA A 182 -17.34 24.86 -19.53
CA ALA A 182 -16.57 24.93 -20.78
C ALA A 182 -16.61 23.61 -21.59
N PHE A 183 -16.64 22.46 -20.91
CA PHE A 183 -16.72 21.15 -21.57
C PHE A 183 -18.06 20.94 -22.29
N MET A 184 -19.13 21.61 -21.85
CA MET A 184 -20.44 21.55 -22.52
C MET A 184 -20.44 22.17 -23.93
N LYS A 185 -19.39 22.91 -24.30
CA LYS A 185 -19.32 23.66 -25.57
C LYS A 185 -18.89 22.81 -26.77
N THR A 186 -18.41 21.59 -26.59
CA THR A 186 -17.98 20.70 -27.69
C THR A 186 -18.43 19.25 -27.47
N ALA A 187 -18.55 18.46 -28.54
CA ALA A 187 -18.95 17.06 -28.44
C ALA A 187 -17.96 16.22 -27.60
N VAL A 188 -16.65 16.43 -27.80
CA VAL A 188 -15.60 15.77 -27.02
C VAL A 188 -15.65 16.20 -25.54
N GLY A 189 -15.94 17.47 -25.26
CA GLY A 189 -16.12 17.95 -23.89
C GLY A 189 -17.36 17.36 -23.22
N ARG A 190 -18.49 17.19 -23.92
CA ARG A 190 -19.66 16.50 -23.36
C ARG A 190 -19.38 15.03 -23.06
N ALA A 191 -18.61 14.35 -23.92
CA ALA A 191 -18.17 12.99 -23.64
C ALA A 191 -17.27 12.93 -22.39
N PHE A 192 -16.34 13.88 -22.25
CA PHE A 192 -15.48 14.00 -21.06
C PHE A 192 -16.29 14.25 -19.78
N LEU A 193 -17.24 15.18 -19.81
CA LEU A 193 -18.14 15.46 -18.68
C LEU A 193 -19.02 14.25 -18.36
N GLY A 194 -19.54 13.55 -19.36
CA GLY A 194 -20.34 12.33 -19.17
C GLY A 194 -19.53 11.17 -18.57
N PHE A 195 -18.24 11.08 -18.88
CA PHE A 195 -17.35 10.07 -18.33
C PHE A 195 -16.98 10.34 -16.86
N TYR A 196 -16.55 11.56 -16.54
CA TYR A 196 -16.10 11.92 -15.18
C TYR A 196 -17.23 12.30 -14.23
N GLY A 197 -18.34 12.81 -14.77
CA GLY A 197 -19.45 13.34 -13.98
C GLY A 197 -19.25 14.80 -13.56
N GLU A 198 -20.37 15.50 -13.37
CA GLU A 198 -20.39 16.93 -13.04
C GLU A 198 -19.80 17.23 -11.65
N GLN A 199 -20.04 16.36 -10.65
CA GLN A 199 -19.60 16.61 -9.27
C GLN A 199 -18.07 16.70 -9.14
N MET A 200 -17.33 15.87 -9.87
CA MET A 200 -15.87 15.96 -9.90
C MET A 200 -15.42 17.32 -10.43
N LEU A 201 -16.02 17.80 -11.51
CA LEU A 201 -15.68 19.08 -12.14
C LEU A 201 -16.13 20.29 -11.30
N ARG A 202 -17.24 20.18 -10.57
CA ARG A 202 -17.69 21.22 -9.62
C ARG A 202 -16.79 21.30 -8.38
N SER A 203 -16.19 20.17 -7.99
CA SER A 203 -15.24 20.10 -6.88
C SER A 203 -13.82 20.53 -7.27
N ASP A 204 -13.53 20.74 -8.56
CA ASP A 204 -12.24 21.23 -9.04
C ASP A 204 -12.20 22.76 -8.94
N LEU A 205 -11.73 23.23 -7.79
CA LEU A 205 -11.75 24.62 -7.36
C LEU A 205 -10.33 25.16 -7.14
N SER A 206 -10.25 26.44 -6.80
CA SER A 206 -8.98 27.10 -6.45
C SER A 206 -9.10 27.81 -5.12
N VAL A 207 -7.96 28.33 -4.64
CA VAL A 207 -7.86 29.15 -3.41
C VAL A 207 -8.76 30.40 -3.45
N SER A 208 -9.32 30.76 -4.60
CA SER A 208 -10.35 31.82 -4.70
C SER A 208 -11.61 31.50 -3.88
N VAL A 209 -11.87 30.21 -3.60
CA VAL A 209 -12.93 29.78 -2.68
C VAL A 209 -12.38 29.79 -1.25
N GLY A 210 -12.37 30.97 -0.63
CA GLY A 210 -11.73 31.20 0.67
C GLY A 210 -12.27 30.35 1.83
N GLU A 211 -13.52 29.88 1.75
CA GLU A 211 -14.12 29.03 2.78
C GLU A 211 -13.51 27.62 2.89
N LEU A 212 -12.80 27.16 1.84
CA LEU A 212 -12.09 25.87 1.84
C LEU A 212 -10.65 26.00 2.35
N GLY A 213 -10.18 27.22 2.61
CA GLY A 213 -8.80 27.48 3.01
C GLY A 213 -7.79 27.23 1.89
N SER A 214 -6.54 27.00 2.28
CA SER A 214 -5.41 26.86 1.36
C SER A 214 -4.48 25.76 1.86
N LEU A 215 -4.07 24.87 0.94
CA LEU A 215 -3.11 23.81 1.20
C LEU A 215 -1.72 24.36 1.52
N ASN A 216 -1.24 25.34 0.75
CA ASN A 216 0.09 25.91 0.93
C ASN A 216 0.20 26.79 2.19
N ASP A 217 -0.93 27.30 2.70
CA ASP A 217 -0.95 28.09 3.93
C ASP A 217 -1.35 27.25 5.17
N HIS A 218 -1.69 25.97 4.98
CA HIS A 218 -2.25 25.09 6.02
C HIS A 218 -3.36 25.78 6.80
N SER A 219 -4.39 26.26 6.10
CA SER A 219 -5.45 27.09 6.68
C SER A 219 -6.86 26.54 6.43
N GLY A 220 -7.82 27.00 7.25
CA GLY A 220 -9.23 26.61 7.13
C GLY A 220 -9.47 25.09 7.25
N PRO A 221 -10.44 24.55 6.48
CA PRO A 221 -10.74 23.12 6.46
C PRO A 221 -9.55 22.22 6.12
N VAL A 222 -8.58 22.67 5.32
CA VAL A 222 -7.35 21.88 5.04
C VAL A 222 -6.54 21.67 6.33
N ALA A 223 -6.35 22.72 7.12
CA ALA A 223 -5.64 22.64 8.41
C ALA A 223 -6.37 21.75 9.43
N GLU A 224 -7.70 21.74 9.38
CA GLU A 224 -8.53 20.83 10.19
C GLU A 224 -8.32 19.38 9.78
N ALA A 225 -8.33 19.10 8.47
CA ALA A 225 -8.04 17.80 7.88
C ALA A 225 -6.64 17.28 8.27
N GLU A 226 -5.62 18.12 8.16
CA GLU A 226 -4.24 17.78 8.52
C GLU A 226 -4.08 17.47 10.02
N ARG A 227 -4.70 18.27 10.90
CA ARG A 227 -4.73 18.00 12.35
C ARG A 227 -5.53 16.73 12.67
N TYR A 228 -6.63 16.51 11.96
CA TYR A 228 -7.43 15.30 12.10
C TYR A 228 -6.61 14.06 11.73
N ALA A 229 -5.94 14.07 10.57
CA ALA A 229 -5.04 13.00 10.16
C ALA A 229 -3.87 12.81 11.14
N ALA A 230 -3.26 13.88 11.65
CA ALA A 230 -2.20 13.77 12.66
C ALA A 230 -2.66 12.99 13.90
N ARG A 231 -3.87 13.24 14.41
CA ARG A 231 -4.46 12.47 15.51
C ARG A 231 -4.64 11.00 15.14
N VAL A 232 -5.25 10.73 13.99
CA VAL A 232 -5.55 9.36 13.52
C VAL A 232 -4.26 8.54 13.39
N PHE A 233 -3.25 9.13 12.74
CA PHE A 233 -1.96 8.50 12.48
C PHE A 233 -0.95 8.62 13.63
N GLY A 234 -1.28 9.32 14.72
CA GLY A 234 -0.45 9.44 15.92
C GLY A 234 0.79 10.31 15.75
N ALA A 235 0.74 11.25 14.82
CA ALA A 235 1.78 12.23 14.56
C ALA A 235 1.55 13.52 15.36
N ASP A 236 2.62 14.27 15.61
CA ASP A 236 2.49 15.62 16.17
C ASP A 236 2.03 16.61 15.09
N HIS A 237 2.53 16.43 13.86
CA HIS A 237 2.09 17.17 12.67
C HIS A 237 1.88 16.23 11.50
N THR A 238 0.95 16.57 10.62
CA THR A 238 0.75 15.89 9.33
C THR A 238 0.54 16.92 8.23
N PHE A 239 1.15 16.69 7.08
CA PHE A 239 1.03 17.52 5.89
C PHE A 239 0.51 16.69 4.73
N PHE A 240 -0.47 17.20 3.99
CA PHE A 240 -0.99 16.52 2.78
C PHE A 240 -0.16 16.92 1.56
N SER A 241 0.35 15.94 0.82
CA SER A 241 1.18 16.16 -0.37
C SER A 241 0.52 15.59 -1.62
N MET A 242 0.62 16.34 -2.72
CA MET A 242 -0.07 16.10 -3.99
C MET A 242 0.86 15.57 -5.08
N GLY A 243 2.15 15.42 -4.78
CA GLY A 243 3.17 14.89 -5.70
C GLY A 243 3.53 13.42 -5.41
N GLY A 244 2.66 12.71 -4.69
CA GLY A 244 2.95 11.39 -4.12
C GLY A 244 4.07 11.43 -3.09
N SER A 245 4.47 10.25 -2.58
CA SER A 245 5.60 10.19 -1.64
C SER A 245 6.94 10.57 -2.29
N SER A 246 7.01 10.64 -3.62
CA SER A 246 8.18 11.19 -4.33
C SER A 246 8.46 12.63 -3.90
N ALA A 247 7.47 13.52 -4.06
CA ALA A 247 7.58 14.90 -3.61
C ALA A 247 7.67 14.98 -2.08
N SER A 248 7.00 14.09 -1.35
CA SER A 248 7.10 14.06 0.13
C SER A 248 8.53 13.80 0.63
N ASN A 249 9.25 12.86 -0.01
CA ASN A 249 10.64 12.57 0.31
C ASN A 249 11.55 13.78 -0.02
N GLU A 250 11.29 14.48 -1.13
CA GLU A 250 12.00 15.70 -1.52
C GLU A 250 11.77 16.85 -0.53
N ILE A 251 10.53 17.04 -0.07
CA ILE A 251 10.16 18.03 0.96
C ILE A 251 10.90 17.76 2.26
N ILE A 252 10.90 16.52 2.75
CA ILE A 252 11.56 16.15 4.00
C ILE A 252 13.07 16.41 3.90
N LEU A 253 13.71 16.00 2.80
CA LEU A 253 15.14 16.22 2.63
C LEU A 253 15.48 17.71 2.58
N HIS A 254 14.79 18.50 1.75
CA HIS A 254 14.98 19.95 1.65
C HIS A 254 14.68 20.70 2.95
N SER A 255 13.78 20.20 3.79
CA SER A 255 13.46 20.83 5.08
C SER A 255 14.60 20.71 6.11
N ALA A 256 15.52 19.77 5.92
CA ALA A 256 16.47 19.36 6.93
C ALA A 256 17.94 19.37 6.50
N VAL A 257 18.23 19.35 5.19
CA VAL A 257 19.56 19.08 4.62
C VAL A 257 19.98 20.22 3.69
N ALA A 258 21.20 20.72 3.86
CA ALA A 258 21.81 21.72 2.99
C ALA A 258 22.97 21.13 2.15
N ASP A 259 23.58 21.99 1.33
CA ASP A 259 24.75 21.61 0.52
C ASP A 259 25.88 21.07 1.41
N ASP A 260 26.51 19.99 0.95
CA ASP A 260 27.60 19.27 1.63
C ASP A 260 27.25 18.64 2.99
N ASP A 261 25.99 18.66 3.42
CA ASP A 261 25.54 17.89 4.58
C ASP A 261 25.55 16.39 4.27
N ILE A 262 25.93 15.60 5.26
CA ILE A 262 26.01 14.15 5.13
C ILE A 262 24.65 13.53 5.45
N VAL A 263 24.17 12.64 4.58
CA VAL A 263 22.91 11.89 4.79
C VAL A 263 23.22 10.39 4.75
N LEU A 264 22.75 9.66 5.76
CA LEU A 264 22.78 8.20 5.75
C LEU A 264 21.57 7.71 4.97
N VAL A 265 21.78 6.88 3.95
CA VAL A 265 20.70 6.49 3.02
C VAL A 265 20.67 4.98 2.87
N ASP A 266 19.54 4.35 3.14
CA ASP A 266 19.31 2.96 2.76
C ASP A 266 19.59 2.76 1.26
N ARG A 267 20.47 1.82 0.91
CA ARG A 267 20.72 1.51 -0.51
C ARG A 267 19.47 0.95 -1.19
N ASN A 268 18.56 0.36 -0.42
CA ASN A 268 17.20 0.03 -0.81
C ASN A 268 16.28 1.27 -0.75
N CYS A 269 16.65 2.35 -1.43
CA CYS A 269 15.84 3.56 -1.49
C CYS A 269 15.06 3.66 -2.79
N HIS A 270 13.89 4.30 -2.71
CA HIS A 270 13.14 4.68 -3.90
C HIS A 270 13.91 5.73 -4.72
N LYS A 271 13.78 5.71 -6.05
CA LYS A 271 14.44 6.66 -6.97
C LYS A 271 14.28 8.14 -6.59
N SER A 272 13.18 8.52 -5.93
CA SER A 272 12.94 9.90 -5.49
C SER A 272 13.94 10.38 -4.44
N LEU A 273 14.50 9.48 -3.61
CA LEU A 273 15.53 9.86 -2.65
C LEU A 273 16.83 10.25 -3.35
N ASN A 274 17.17 9.61 -4.47
CA ASN A 274 18.31 10.03 -5.29
C ASN A 274 18.09 11.43 -5.92
N TYR A 275 16.87 11.72 -6.39
CA TYR A 275 16.53 13.08 -6.85
C TYR A 275 16.60 14.10 -5.72
N ALA A 276 16.09 13.77 -4.53
CA ALA A 276 16.18 14.63 -3.36
C ALA A 276 17.64 14.94 -2.98
N LEU A 277 18.52 13.93 -2.97
CA LEU A 277 19.96 14.11 -2.69
C LEU A 277 20.64 15.03 -3.70
N ASN A 278 20.29 14.90 -4.98
CA ASN A 278 20.75 15.80 -6.03
C ASN A 278 20.29 17.24 -5.78
N MET A 279 18.99 17.44 -5.55
CA MET A 279 18.41 18.77 -5.37
C MET A 279 18.93 19.49 -4.12
N SER A 280 19.17 18.75 -3.02
CA SER A 280 19.67 19.31 -1.77
C SER A 280 21.19 19.51 -1.74
N GLY A 281 21.94 18.91 -2.69
CA GLY A 281 23.41 18.87 -2.67
C GLY A 281 24.00 18.05 -1.53
N ALA A 282 23.24 17.07 -1.02
CA ALA A 282 23.69 16.22 0.06
C ALA A 282 24.82 15.26 -0.38
N ILE A 283 25.65 14.88 0.59
CA ILE A 283 26.66 13.82 0.44
C ILE A 283 26.06 12.52 0.99
N PRO A 284 25.67 11.55 0.12
CA PRO A 284 25.12 10.30 0.59
C PRO A 284 26.20 9.35 1.12
N VAL A 285 25.90 8.68 2.24
CA VAL A 285 26.63 7.51 2.73
C VAL A 285 25.65 6.36 2.85
N TYR A 286 25.86 5.32 2.04
CA TYR A 286 24.88 4.24 1.90
C TYR A 286 24.95 3.19 3.01
N LEU A 287 23.79 2.83 3.53
CA LEU A 287 23.57 1.70 4.43
C LEU A 287 23.26 0.46 3.60
N LYS A 288 23.96 -0.64 3.83
CA LYS A 288 23.86 -1.81 2.96
C LYS A 288 22.79 -2.80 3.48
N PRO A 289 21.69 -3.04 2.74
CA PRO A 289 20.71 -4.06 3.09
C PRO A 289 21.29 -5.46 2.95
N ARG A 290 20.73 -6.42 3.68
CA ARG A 290 20.94 -7.86 3.41
C ARG A 290 20.12 -8.30 2.20
N ARG A 291 20.52 -9.39 1.55
CA ARG A 291 19.72 -10.09 0.55
C ARG A 291 19.74 -11.59 0.86
N ASN A 292 18.74 -12.30 0.36
CA ASN A 292 18.76 -13.75 0.35
C ASN A 292 19.11 -14.28 -1.05
N ALA A 293 19.45 -15.56 -1.13
CA ALA A 293 19.85 -16.20 -2.37
C ALA A 293 18.72 -16.31 -3.43
N ARG A 294 17.47 -16.00 -3.05
CA ARG A 294 16.34 -15.90 -3.99
C ARG A 294 16.25 -14.53 -4.66
N GLY A 295 17.08 -13.57 -4.25
CA GLY A 295 17.06 -12.22 -4.75
C GLY A 295 16.13 -11.29 -3.98
N VAL A 296 15.51 -11.71 -2.87
CA VAL A 296 14.68 -10.81 -2.06
C VAL A 296 15.59 -9.82 -1.30
N ILE A 297 15.19 -8.55 -1.28
CA ILE A 297 15.92 -7.51 -0.57
C ILE A 297 15.46 -7.45 0.88
N GLY A 298 16.42 -7.72 1.76
CA GLY A 298 16.28 -7.72 3.20
C GLY A 298 16.42 -6.33 3.81
N PRO A 299 16.27 -6.26 5.14
CA PRO A 299 16.52 -5.03 5.88
C PRO A 299 18.03 -4.70 5.90
N VAL A 300 18.35 -3.43 6.14
CA VAL A 300 19.65 -2.99 6.67
C VAL A 300 19.81 -3.66 8.04
N PRO A 301 20.86 -4.47 8.28
CA PRO A 301 21.05 -5.14 9.57
C PRO A 301 21.45 -4.13 10.66
N ALA A 302 21.16 -4.44 11.93
CA ALA A 302 21.51 -3.57 13.05
C ALA A 302 23.00 -3.18 13.06
N SER A 303 23.89 -4.12 12.71
CA SER A 303 25.34 -3.88 12.61
C SER A 303 25.75 -2.78 11.62
N GLU A 304 24.91 -2.46 10.64
CA GLU A 304 25.18 -1.39 9.66
C GLU A 304 24.83 0.01 10.18
N ILE A 305 24.03 0.10 11.24
CA ILE A 305 23.55 1.36 11.85
C ILE A 305 24.10 1.60 13.27
N GLU A 306 24.97 0.72 13.76
CA GLU A 306 25.68 0.92 15.01
C GLU A 306 26.64 2.12 14.93
N PRO A 307 26.79 2.92 16.00
CA PRO A 307 27.60 4.14 15.97
C PRO A 307 29.05 3.94 15.51
N GLU A 308 29.68 2.83 15.88
CA GLU A 308 31.06 2.52 15.47
C GLU A 308 31.14 2.22 13.97
N MET A 309 30.19 1.44 13.44
CA MET A 309 30.11 1.17 12.01
C MET A 309 29.87 2.44 11.20
N LEU A 310 28.98 3.31 11.68
CA LEU A 310 28.70 4.60 11.04
C LEU A 310 29.95 5.50 11.03
N ARG A 311 30.67 5.60 12.15
CA ARG A 311 31.96 6.33 12.20
C ARG A 311 32.95 5.82 11.16
N ARG A 312 33.07 4.49 11.04
CA ARG A 312 33.96 3.87 10.05
C ARG A 312 33.55 4.22 8.63
N LYS A 313 32.27 4.04 8.26
CA LYS A 313 31.74 4.39 6.93
C LYS A 313 31.95 5.86 6.57
N LEU A 314 31.78 6.76 7.54
CA LEU A 314 32.00 8.19 7.33
C LEU A 314 33.48 8.51 7.07
N ALA A 315 34.40 7.87 7.79
CA ALA A 315 35.84 8.04 7.61
C ALA A 315 36.36 7.41 6.30
N GLU A 316 35.73 6.33 5.83
CA GLU A 316 36.10 5.61 4.60
C GLU A 316 35.45 6.18 3.33
N SER A 317 34.43 7.03 3.46
CA SER A 317 33.68 7.54 2.30
C SER A 317 34.51 8.51 1.45
N PRO A 318 34.74 8.23 0.16
CA PRO A 318 35.47 9.13 -0.75
C PRO A 318 34.78 10.49 -0.96
N LEU A 319 33.47 10.56 -0.75
CA LEU A 319 32.69 11.79 -0.93
C LEU A 319 32.78 12.71 0.30
N VAL A 320 33.13 12.19 1.47
CA VAL A 320 33.23 12.99 2.71
C VAL A 320 34.61 13.65 2.76
N LYS A 321 34.66 14.95 2.45
CA LYS A 321 35.90 15.73 2.47
C LYS A 321 36.18 16.29 3.87
N GLY A 322 37.38 16.05 4.39
CA GLY A 322 37.84 16.58 5.68
C GLY A 322 37.40 15.73 6.88
N ALA A 323 37.38 16.34 8.08
CA ALA A 323 36.97 15.64 9.29
C ALA A 323 35.47 15.26 9.23
N PRO A 324 35.09 13.99 9.49
CA PRO A 324 33.70 13.56 9.46
C PRO A 324 32.82 14.40 10.37
N ARG A 325 31.81 15.04 9.78
CA ARG A 325 30.75 15.74 10.54
C ARG A 325 29.63 14.76 10.89
N LYS A 326 28.84 15.13 11.88
CA LYS A 326 27.63 14.37 12.25
C LYS A 326 26.66 14.36 11.05
N PRO A 327 26.12 13.19 10.64
CA PRO A 327 25.11 13.15 9.59
C PRO A 327 23.83 13.88 10.01
N MET A 328 23.24 14.61 9.06
CA MET A 328 22.08 15.47 9.30
C MET A 328 20.77 14.69 9.35
N LEU A 329 20.69 13.62 8.57
CA LEU A 329 19.49 12.79 8.42
C LEU A 329 19.90 11.33 8.13
N ALA A 330 19.15 10.38 8.67
CA ALA A 330 19.18 8.99 8.24
C ALA A 330 17.86 8.61 7.58
N VAL A 331 17.90 7.89 6.46
CA VAL A 331 16.72 7.43 5.74
C VAL A 331 16.70 5.90 5.65
N LEU A 332 15.60 5.28 6.08
CA LEU A 332 15.34 3.83 5.96
C LEU A 332 14.00 3.58 5.28
N THR A 333 13.91 2.61 4.37
CA THR A 333 12.65 2.22 3.73
C THR A 333 11.93 1.17 4.60
N ASN A 334 10.75 1.47 5.15
CA ASN A 334 10.02 0.57 6.04
C ASN A 334 8.51 0.50 5.74
N SER A 335 7.92 -0.65 5.40
CA SER A 335 8.57 -1.92 5.11
C SER A 335 9.32 -1.89 3.78
N THR A 336 10.15 -2.91 3.55
CA THR A 336 10.66 -3.16 2.21
C THR A 336 9.51 -3.50 1.26
N TYR A 337 9.78 -3.46 -0.05
CA TYR A 337 8.76 -3.78 -1.07
C TYR A 337 8.12 -5.17 -0.84
N ASP A 338 8.93 -6.16 -0.48
CA ASP A 338 8.51 -7.55 -0.23
C ASP A 338 7.92 -7.77 1.18
N GLY A 339 7.67 -6.69 1.94
CA GLY A 339 6.98 -6.75 3.23
C GLY A 339 7.86 -7.06 4.44
N LEU A 340 9.15 -6.73 4.40
CA LEU A 340 10.00 -6.87 5.57
C LEU A 340 9.94 -5.61 6.45
N CYS A 341 9.37 -5.75 7.65
CA CYS A 341 9.12 -4.64 8.56
C CYS A 341 10.15 -4.63 9.70
N TYR A 342 10.80 -3.50 9.91
CA TYR A 342 11.81 -3.33 10.97
C TYR A 342 11.20 -3.30 12.37
N ASP A 343 11.98 -3.61 13.39
CA ASP A 343 11.74 -3.14 14.76
C ASP A 343 12.13 -1.65 14.84
N VAL A 344 11.15 -0.79 14.58
CA VAL A 344 11.35 0.65 14.46
C VAL A 344 11.74 1.29 15.80
N GLU A 345 11.27 0.73 16.91
CA GLU A 345 11.70 1.17 18.25
C GLU A 345 13.20 0.91 18.47
N HIS A 346 13.70 -0.23 18.02
CA HIS A 346 15.10 -0.55 18.10
C HIS A 346 15.95 0.28 17.14
N THR A 347 15.57 0.40 15.86
CA THR A 347 16.33 1.18 14.88
C THR A 347 16.37 2.66 15.24
N THR A 348 15.27 3.22 15.75
CA THR A 348 15.22 4.62 16.21
C THR A 348 16.20 4.87 17.35
N ARG A 349 16.22 3.99 18.36
CA ARG A 349 17.16 4.10 19.50
C ARG A 349 18.62 3.99 19.09
N LEU A 350 18.95 3.11 18.14
CA LEU A 350 20.32 2.96 17.64
C LEU A 350 20.75 4.20 16.83
N LEU A 351 19.93 4.63 15.86
CA LEU A 351 20.24 5.76 15.00
C LEU A 351 20.30 7.08 15.77
N SER A 352 19.46 7.27 16.79
CA SER A 352 19.44 8.50 17.62
C SER A 352 20.76 8.80 18.35
N GLN A 353 21.66 7.81 18.44
CA GLN A 353 23.01 7.99 18.97
C GLN A 353 23.95 8.68 17.98
N SER A 354 23.63 8.66 16.69
CA SER A 354 24.49 9.18 15.60
C SER A 354 23.84 10.32 14.82
N VAL A 355 22.51 10.40 14.78
CA VAL A 355 21.75 11.43 14.04
C VAL A 355 20.68 12.08 14.91
N ASP A 356 20.26 13.30 14.55
CA ASP A 356 19.16 14.01 15.23
C ASP A 356 17.81 13.89 14.50
N ARG A 357 17.83 13.40 13.27
CA ARG A 357 16.65 13.23 12.43
C ARG A 357 16.69 11.88 11.71
N ILE A 358 15.55 11.21 11.70
CA ILE A 358 15.36 9.94 11.00
C ILE A 358 14.13 10.08 10.11
N HIS A 359 14.23 9.62 8.88
CA HIS A 359 13.12 9.49 7.97
C HIS A 359 12.88 8.01 7.68
N TYR A 360 11.68 7.53 7.99
CA TYR A 360 11.21 6.23 7.52
C TYR A 360 10.33 6.44 6.29
N ASP A 361 10.79 5.98 5.12
CA ASP A 361 9.95 5.94 3.92
C ASP A 361 8.99 4.76 4.05
N GLU A 362 7.76 5.06 4.46
CA GLU A 362 6.71 4.08 4.71
C GLU A 362 5.64 4.10 3.62
N ALA A 363 6.04 4.42 2.38
CA ALA A 363 5.11 4.55 1.26
C ALA A 363 4.23 3.30 1.07
N TRP A 364 4.75 2.11 1.37
CA TRP A 364 4.08 0.81 1.27
C TRP A 364 3.43 0.31 2.57
N TYR A 365 3.31 1.16 3.60
CA TYR A 365 3.06 0.69 4.96
C TYR A 365 2.14 1.60 5.79
N ALA A 366 1.34 2.44 5.12
CA ALA A 366 0.46 3.42 5.73
C ALA A 366 -0.62 2.86 6.68
N TYR A 367 -0.97 1.57 6.54
CA TYR A 367 -1.98 0.89 7.36
C TYR A 367 -1.46 0.36 8.70
N ALA A 368 -0.14 0.30 8.91
CA ALA A 368 0.47 -0.46 10.00
C ALA A 368 -0.07 -0.09 11.39
N ARG A 369 -0.31 1.20 11.63
CA ARG A 369 -0.83 1.70 12.91
C ARG A 369 -2.18 1.09 13.34
N PHE A 370 -2.99 0.69 12.37
CA PHE A 370 -4.37 0.29 12.61
C PHE A 370 -4.52 -1.19 12.97
N ASN A 371 -3.43 -1.97 12.94
CA ASN A 371 -3.46 -3.36 13.38
C ASN A 371 -2.41 -3.66 14.47
N PRO A 372 -2.79 -4.30 15.60
CA PRO A 372 -1.86 -4.64 16.68
C PRO A 372 -0.66 -5.48 16.27
N ILE A 373 -0.76 -6.28 15.21
CA ILE A 373 0.34 -7.14 14.73
C ILE A 373 1.60 -6.35 14.33
N TYR A 374 1.46 -5.06 14.01
CA TYR A 374 2.55 -4.20 13.57
C TYR A 374 3.07 -3.26 14.66
N GLU A 375 2.59 -3.35 15.91
CA GLU A 375 3.00 -2.43 16.98
C GLU A 375 4.53 -2.46 17.21
N GLY A 376 5.13 -1.26 17.36
CA GLY A 376 6.58 -1.08 17.43
C GLY A 376 7.34 -1.18 16.11
N ARG A 377 6.64 -1.36 14.97
CA ARG A 377 7.25 -1.62 13.65
C ARG A 377 6.98 -0.56 12.59
N TYR A 378 6.45 0.59 12.98
CA TYR A 378 6.19 1.75 12.13
C TYR A 378 6.60 3.06 12.83
N GLY A 379 6.94 4.10 12.08
CA GLY A 379 7.54 5.33 12.62
C GLY A 379 6.65 6.08 13.62
N MET A 380 5.34 6.00 13.46
CA MET A 380 4.35 6.61 14.36
C MET A 380 3.81 5.64 15.42
N HIS A 381 4.61 4.66 15.86
CA HIS A 381 4.22 3.67 16.88
C HIS A 381 3.76 4.29 18.20
N ARG A 382 2.94 3.55 18.97
CA ARG A 382 2.36 4.01 20.25
C ARG A 382 3.33 3.88 21.43
N GLY A 383 4.48 3.23 21.23
CA GLY A 383 5.50 3.05 22.25
C GLY A 383 6.08 4.34 22.79
N GLN A 384 6.77 4.22 23.94
CA GLN A 384 7.27 5.35 24.72
C GLN A 384 8.22 6.26 23.90
N ARG A 385 8.16 7.56 24.17
CA ARG A 385 9.09 8.56 23.63
C ARG A 385 10.23 8.77 24.62
N SER A 386 11.47 8.74 24.14
CA SER A 386 12.63 9.22 24.90
C SER A 386 12.90 10.70 24.58
N PRO A 387 13.26 11.54 25.56
CA PRO A 387 13.75 12.90 25.28
C PRO A 387 14.99 12.93 24.36
N ASP A 388 15.75 11.82 24.33
CA ASP A 388 16.93 11.67 23.50
C ASP A 388 16.63 11.11 22.10
N ASP A 389 15.38 10.77 21.77
CA ASP A 389 15.04 10.26 20.44
C ASP A 389 15.28 11.33 19.37
N ALA A 390 15.79 10.92 18.22
CA ALA A 390 15.80 11.74 17.01
C ALA A 390 14.37 12.13 16.61
N THR A 391 14.24 13.25 15.92
CA THR A 391 12.97 13.60 15.28
C THR A 391 12.69 12.65 14.14
N VAL A 392 11.50 12.03 14.15
CA VAL A 392 11.09 11.04 13.17
C VAL A 392 10.13 11.66 12.17
N THR A 393 10.41 11.47 10.89
CA THR A 393 9.50 11.80 9.78
C THR A 393 9.12 10.53 9.04
N VAL A 394 7.87 10.44 8.61
CA VAL A 394 7.32 9.29 7.88
C VAL A 394 6.60 9.78 6.64
N THR A 395 6.77 9.07 5.51
CA THR A 395 5.97 9.29 4.31
C THR A 395 5.07 8.11 4.03
N HIS A 396 3.80 8.38 3.75
CA HIS A 396 2.81 7.39 3.35
C HIS A 396 2.31 7.73 1.95
N SER A 397 2.41 6.79 1.00
CA SER A 397 1.67 6.91 -0.26
C SER A 397 0.27 6.41 0.01
N THR A 398 -0.62 7.32 0.40
CA THR A 398 -1.99 6.99 0.78
C THR A 398 -2.70 6.16 -0.30
N HIS A 399 -2.44 6.46 -1.57
CA HIS A 399 -3.03 5.76 -2.72
C HIS A 399 -2.50 4.34 -2.99
N LYS A 400 -1.44 3.88 -2.32
CA LYS A 400 -0.88 2.54 -2.58
C LYS A 400 -1.67 1.46 -1.86
N LEU A 401 -1.74 1.54 -0.53
CA LEU A 401 -2.34 0.49 0.31
C LEU A 401 -3.41 1.01 1.28
N LEU A 402 -3.73 2.31 1.21
CA LEU A 402 -5.00 2.85 1.71
C LEU A 402 -5.90 3.24 0.50
N ALA A 403 -7.00 3.94 0.77
CA ALA A 403 -7.98 4.32 -0.24
C ALA A 403 -7.90 5.82 -0.53
N ALA A 404 -7.08 6.21 -1.52
CA ALA A 404 -6.99 7.59 -1.99
C ALA A 404 -6.65 7.63 -3.49
N LEU A 405 -6.90 8.77 -4.13
CA LEU A 405 -6.54 8.97 -5.53
C LEU A 405 -5.02 8.97 -5.70
N SER A 406 -4.53 8.48 -6.84
CA SER A 406 -3.10 8.54 -7.18
C SER A 406 -2.54 9.94 -6.95
N GLN A 407 -1.26 10.01 -6.57
CA GLN A 407 -0.55 11.21 -6.11
C GLN A 407 -0.88 11.67 -4.67
N ALA A 408 -1.94 11.18 -4.03
CA ALA A 408 -2.18 11.44 -2.60
C ALA A 408 -1.05 10.86 -1.74
N SER A 409 -0.50 11.67 -0.83
CA SER A 409 0.54 11.29 0.12
C SER A 409 0.39 12.08 1.42
N MET A 410 0.84 11.50 2.53
CA MET A 410 0.92 12.16 3.82
C MET A 410 2.36 12.17 4.33
N ILE A 411 2.79 13.30 4.89
CA ILE A 411 4.03 13.42 5.67
C ILE A 411 3.63 13.49 7.13
N HIS A 412 4.10 12.56 7.95
CA HIS A 412 3.87 12.54 9.39
C HIS A 412 5.15 12.89 10.15
N ILE A 413 5.03 13.72 11.18
CA ILE A 413 6.18 14.15 11.98
C ILE A 413 5.93 13.82 13.44
N ARG A 414 6.90 13.13 14.05
CA ARG A 414 7.02 12.91 15.50
C ARG A 414 8.27 13.64 15.98
N SER A 415 8.06 14.72 16.72
CA SER A 415 9.13 15.57 17.23
C SER A 415 9.95 14.83 18.29
N GLY A 416 11.27 14.89 18.13
CA GLY A 416 12.25 14.41 19.10
C GLY A 416 13.18 15.55 19.53
N ARG A 417 14.48 15.25 19.63
CA ARG A 417 15.53 16.18 20.09
C ARG A 417 15.56 17.51 19.35
N ILE A 418 15.27 17.51 18.04
CA ILE A 418 15.17 18.73 17.23
C ILE A 418 13.74 18.86 16.67
N PRO A 419 12.81 19.48 17.40
CA PRO A 419 11.42 19.63 16.96
C PRO A 419 11.33 20.38 15.62
N VAL A 420 10.39 19.97 14.78
CA VAL A 420 10.09 20.68 13.53
C VAL A 420 9.11 21.81 13.82
N LYS A 421 9.44 23.02 13.38
CA LYS A 421 8.50 24.15 13.39
C LYS A 421 7.70 24.13 12.09
N PRO A 422 6.35 23.97 12.11
CA PRO A 422 5.54 23.87 10.89
C PRO A 422 5.79 25.00 9.88
N ALA A 423 5.94 26.25 10.35
CA ALA A 423 6.21 27.39 9.48
C ALA A 423 7.54 27.29 8.71
N LEU A 424 8.60 26.72 9.33
CA LEU A 424 9.89 26.53 8.64
C LEU A 424 9.84 25.32 7.70
N PHE A 425 9.13 24.26 8.08
CA PHE A 425 8.89 23.12 7.21
C PHE A 425 8.10 23.52 5.96
N ASN A 426 7.17 24.46 6.10
CA ASN A 426 6.33 24.93 5.01
C ASN A 426 7.12 25.56 3.85
N GLU A 427 8.26 26.19 4.12
CA GLU A 427 9.13 26.73 3.06
C GLU A 427 9.60 25.63 2.11
N ALA A 428 10.00 24.47 2.63
CA ALA A 428 10.34 23.31 1.81
C ALA A 428 9.09 22.68 1.17
N PHE A 429 7.96 22.65 1.89
CA PHE A 429 6.70 22.12 1.37
C PHE A 429 6.23 22.88 0.11
N MET A 430 6.24 24.21 0.15
CA MET A 430 5.81 25.08 -0.96
C MET A 430 6.74 25.00 -2.18
N MET A 431 8.02 24.66 -2.01
CA MET A 431 8.95 24.46 -3.14
C MET A 431 8.53 23.30 -4.05
N HIS A 432 7.86 22.29 -3.50
CA HIS A 432 7.52 21.04 -4.18
C HIS A 432 6.02 20.85 -4.40
N THR A 433 5.20 21.83 -3.99
CA THR A 433 3.75 21.76 -4.09
C THR A 433 3.24 22.79 -5.10
N SER A 434 2.31 22.37 -5.96
CA SER A 434 1.66 23.27 -6.90
C SER A 434 0.91 24.39 -6.16
N THR A 435 0.95 25.62 -6.70
CA THR A 435 0.12 26.73 -6.22
C THR A 435 -1.37 26.56 -6.56
N SER A 436 -1.70 25.56 -7.38
CA SER A 436 -3.07 25.16 -7.74
C SER A 436 -3.23 23.65 -7.51
N PRO A 437 -3.36 23.20 -6.24
CA PRO A 437 -3.51 21.78 -5.94
C PRO A 437 -4.90 21.28 -6.36
N GLN A 438 -5.00 20.01 -6.70
CA GLN A 438 -6.26 19.39 -7.10
C GLN A 438 -7.06 18.98 -5.85
N TYR A 439 -8.24 19.57 -5.63
CA TYR A 439 -8.97 19.44 -4.37
C TYR A 439 -9.58 18.05 -4.15
N SER A 440 -9.89 17.29 -5.21
CA SER A 440 -10.38 15.91 -5.07
C SER A 440 -9.31 14.96 -4.49
N ILE A 441 -8.03 15.18 -4.77
CA ILE A 441 -6.93 14.41 -4.18
C ILE A 441 -6.79 14.77 -2.69
N ILE A 442 -6.94 16.06 -2.31
CA ILE A 442 -6.97 16.50 -0.89
C ILE A 442 -8.14 15.82 -0.17
N ALA A 443 -9.33 15.87 -0.76
CA ALA A 443 -10.52 15.21 -0.24
C ALA A 443 -10.34 13.70 -0.10
N SER A 444 -9.74 13.03 -1.09
CA SER A 444 -9.47 11.58 -0.99
C SER A 444 -8.49 11.24 0.13
N THR A 445 -7.53 12.13 0.41
CA THR A 445 -6.55 11.99 1.50
C THR A 445 -7.24 12.14 2.86
N ASP A 446 -8.12 13.13 2.99
CA ASP A 446 -8.95 13.37 4.18
C ASP A 446 -9.93 12.21 4.45
N VAL A 447 -10.61 11.73 3.40
CA VAL A 447 -11.49 10.55 3.46
C VAL A 447 -10.71 9.30 3.85
N SER A 448 -9.50 9.09 3.33
CA SER A 448 -8.67 7.95 3.73
C SER A 448 -8.34 7.98 5.22
N ALA A 449 -8.08 9.15 5.81
CA ALA A 449 -7.86 9.27 7.25
C ALA A 449 -9.13 8.92 8.03
N LYS A 450 -10.29 9.39 7.59
CA LYS A 450 -11.60 9.08 8.21
C LYS A 450 -11.92 7.58 8.17
N MET A 451 -11.69 6.93 7.04
CA MET A 451 -11.90 5.48 6.91
C MET A 451 -11.06 4.69 7.92
N MET A 452 -9.81 5.11 8.14
CA MET A 452 -8.93 4.44 9.10
C MET A 452 -9.27 4.75 10.55
N ASP A 453 -9.80 5.94 10.86
CA ASP A 453 -10.32 6.28 12.20
C ASP A 453 -11.58 5.48 12.53
N ASP A 454 -12.49 5.34 11.56
CA ASP A 454 -13.79 4.67 11.75
C ASP A 454 -13.66 3.14 11.82
N ALA A 455 -12.85 2.56 10.93
CA ALA A 455 -12.85 1.11 10.67
C ALA A 455 -11.44 0.52 10.44
N GLY A 456 -10.36 1.25 10.69
CA GLY A 456 -8.99 0.81 10.39
C GLY A 456 -8.63 -0.59 10.92
N PRO A 457 -8.94 -0.93 12.19
CA PRO A 457 -8.70 -2.28 12.71
C PRO A 457 -9.45 -3.38 11.95
N ALA A 458 -10.72 -3.15 11.59
CA ALA A 458 -11.52 -4.12 10.85
C ALA A 458 -11.01 -4.28 9.40
N LEU A 459 -10.73 -3.17 8.71
CA LEU A 459 -10.23 -3.15 7.33
C LEU A 459 -8.88 -3.85 7.21
N THR A 460 -7.99 -3.64 8.17
CA THR A 460 -6.66 -4.29 8.16
C THR A 460 -6.72 -5.77 8.57
N ASP A 461 -7.53 -6.13 9.56
CA ASP A 461 -7.74 -7.52 9.97
C ASP A 461 -8.31 -8.37 8.82
N GLU A 462 -9.26 -7.83 8.04
CA GLU A 462 -9.80 -8.50 6.85
C GLU A 462 -8.70 -8.82 5.83
N CYS A 463 -7.83 -7.86 5.51
CA CYS A 463 -6.73 -8.06 4.56
C CYS A 463 -5.76 -9.15 5.03
N ILE A 464 -5.41 -9.12 6.32
CA ILE A 464 -4.51 -10.09 6.94
C ILE A 464 -5.11 -11.49 6.89
N ARG A 465 -6.39 -11.63 7.21
CA ARG A 465 -7.08 -12.93 7.16
C ARG A 465 -7.18 -13.48 5.76
N GLU A 466 -7.56 -12.67 4.77
CA GLU A 466 -7.60 -13.11 3.36
C GLU A 466 -6.22 -13.54 2.86
N ALA A 467 -5.15 -12.84 3.26
CA ALA A 467 -3.79 -13.24 2.92
C ALA A 467 -3.37 -14.56 3.59
N ILE A 468 -3.73 -14.77 4.87
CA ILE A 468 -3.50 -16.01 5.60
C ILE A 468 -4.27 -17.17 4.95
N ASP A 469 -5.54 -16.97 4.61
CA ASP A 469 -6.38 -17.98 3.97
C ASP A 469 -5.83 -18.40 2.62
N PHE A 470 -5.37 -17.43 1.81
CA PHE A 470 -4.66 -17.73 0.57
C PHE A 470 -3.38 -18.55 0.82
N ARG A 471 -2.53 -18.14 1.78
CA ARG A 471 -1.30 -18.86 2.13
C ARG A 471 -1.58 -20.30 2.57
N LYS A 472 -2.58 -20.51 3.43
CA LYS A 472 -3.01 -21.84 3.88
C LYS A 472 -3.62 -22.65 2.73
N ALA A 473 -4.40 -22.04 1.85
CA ALA A 473 -4.95 -22.70 0.67
C ALA A 473 -3.85 -23.21 -0.28
N MET A 474 -2.81 -22.40 -0.53
CA MET A 474 -1.66 -22.81 -1.34
C MET A 474 -0.95 -24.04 -0.77
N LEU A 475 -0.72 -24.08 0.55
CA LEU A 475 -0.14 -25.24 1.23
C LEU A 475 -1.05 -26.47 1.19
N ARG A 476 -2.36 -26.31 1.41
CA ARG A 476 -3.33 -27.41 1.35
C ARG A 476 -3.38 -28.05 -0.03
N ILE A 477 -3.44 -27.23 -1.08
CA ILE A 477 -3.46 -27.73 -2.47
C ILE A 477 -2.15 -28.46 -2.79
N GLY A 478 -1.00 -27.92 -2.40
CA GLY A 478 0.28 -28.61 -2.56
C GLY A 478 0.30 -29.99 -1.88
N ARG A 479 -0.22 -30.08 -0.65
CA ARG A 479 -0.34 -31.36 0.08
C ARG A 479 -1.27 -32.35 -0.61
N ASP A 480 -2.41 -31.88 -1.12
CA ASP A 480 -3.39 -32.74 -1.82
C ASP A 480 -2.84 -33.23 -3.17
N LEU A 481 -2.06 -32.41 -3.87
CA LEU A 481 -1.36 -32.81 -5.10
C LEU A 481 -0.30 -33.88 -4.82
N GLU A 482 0.55 -33.69 -3.80
CA GLU A 482 1.56 -34.69 -3.42
C GLU A 482 0.92 -36.03 -2.99
N ARG A 483 -0.22 -35.98 -2.29
CA ARG A 483 -1.01 -37.19 -1.96
C ARG A 483 -1.60 -37.88 -3.18
N ARG A 484 -2.04 -37.10 -4.18
CA ARG A 484 -2.61 -37.62 -5.43
C ARG A 484 -1.52 -38.26 -6.30
N LYS A 485 -0.35 -37.64 -6.39
CA LYS A 485 0.79 -38.09 -7.18
C LYS A 485 2.07 -37.63 -6.49
N SER A 486 2.87 -38.58 -6.01
CA SER A 486 4.12 -38.22 -5.34
C SER A 486 5.11 -37.53 -6.28
N GLY A 487 5.76 -36.48 -5.78
CA GLY A 487 6.67 -35.62 -6.52
C GLY A 487 5.95 -34.67 -7.50
N ASP A 488 4.64 -34.42 -7.31
CA ASP A 488 3.93 -33.46 -8.14
C ASP A 488 4.27 -32.02 -7.71
N TRP A 489 4.51 -31.15 -8.68
CA TRP A 489 4.95 -29.79 -8.39
C TRP A 489 3.76 -28.86 -8.13
N TRP A 490 3.95 -27.90 -7.23
CA TRP A 490 3.02 -26.83 -6.97
C TRP A 490 3.77 -25.54 -6.61
N PHE A 491 3.10 -24.41 -6.75
CA PHE A 491 3.59 -23.13 -6.26
C PHE A 491 3.69 -23.13 -4.74
N GLN A 492 4.65 -22.39 -4.18
CA GLN A 492 4.80 -22.24 -2.73
C GLN A 492 4.60 -20.78 -2.32
N SER A 493 4.37 -20.54 -1.04
CA SER A 493 4.39 -19.19 -0.47
C SER A 493 5.71 -19.01 0.28
N TRP A 494 6.36 -17.86 0.11
CA TRP A 494 7.53 -17.49 0.92
C TRP A 494 7.05 -17.05 2.31
N GLN A 495 7.31 -17.91 3.30
CA GLN A 495 6.88 -17.76 4.71
C GLN A 495 7.55 -18.83 5.57
N ALA A 496 7.33 -18.77 6.89
CA ALA A 496 7.77 -19.81 7.81
C ALA A 496 7.09 -21.17 7.53
N ASP A 497 7.87 -22.24 7.64
CA ASP A 497 7.37 -23.62 7.53
C ASP A 497 6.54 -24.01 8.76
N GLU A 498 6.96 -23.53 9.94
CA GLU A 498 6.35 -23.81 11.24
C GLU A 498 6.19 -22.53 12.07
N VAL A 499 5.12 -22.50 12.87
CA VAL A 499 4.82 -21.43 13.84
C VAL A 499 4.59 -22.10 15.19
N GLU A 500 5.34 -21.69 16.20
CA GLU A 500 5.28 -22.24 17.57
C GLU A 500 5.43 -23.78 17.67
N GLY A 501 6.15 -24.39 16.72
CA GLY A 501 6.40 -25.84 16.68
C GLY A 501 5.33 -26.65 15.95
N GLU A 502 4.34 -25.98 15.35
CA GLU A 502 3.35 -26.60 14.48
C GLU A 502 3.57 -26.18 13.03
N ALA A 503 3.28 -27.06 12.07
CA ALA A 503 3.30 -26.70 10.66
C ALA A 503 2.37 -25.52 10.38
N PHE A 504 2.79 -24.57 9.55
CA PHE A 504 2.03 -23.34 9.27
C PHE A 504 0.58 -23.61 8.84
N LEU A 505 0.34 -24.72 8.10
CA LEU A 505 -1.01 -25.09 7.68
C LEU A 505 -1.92 -25.46 8.86
N GLU A 506 -1.38 -26.03 9.93
CA GLU A 506 -2.14 -26.44 11.12
C GLU A 506 -2.26 -25.31 12.14
N ALA A 507 -1.34 -24.33 12.13
CA ALA A 507 -1.35 -23.20 13.04
C ALA A 507 -2.70 -22.45 13.06
N ASP A 508 -3.12 -22.02 14.25
CA ASP A 508 -4.37 -21.28 14.47
C ASP A 508 -4.41 -19.99 13.63
N PRO A 509 -5.37 -19.83 12.70
CA PRO A 509 -5.53 -18.61 11.92
C PRO A 509 -5.65 -17.34 12.78
N ASN A 510 -6.22 -17.43 13.98
CA ASN A 510 -6.31 -16.28 14.88
C ASN A 510 -4.95 -15.89 15.45
N LEU A 511 -4.11 -16.86 15.82
CA LEU A 511 -2.72 -16.61 16.21
C LEU A 511 -1.95 -15.92 15.07
N LEU A 512 -2.07 -16.45 13.84
CA LEU A 512 -1.44 -15.88 12.66
C LEU A 512 -1.91 -14.43 12.37
N ALA A 513 -3.19 -14.14 12.60
CA ALA A 513 -3.76 -12.81 12.35
C ALA A 513 -3.46 -11.78 13.44
N THR A 514 -3.13 -12.20 14.66
CA THR A 514 -3.03 -11.30 15.82
C THR A 514 -1.64 -11.23 16.46
N SER A 515 -0.76 -12.19 16.18
CA SER A 515 0.55 -12.29 16.82
C SER A 515 1.68 -11.97 15.84
N SER A 516 2.45 -10.93 16.13
CA SER A 516 3.65 -10.59 15.35
C SER A 516 4.73 -11.69 15.44
N ASP A 517 4.73 -12.46 16.52
CA ASP A 517 5.71 -13.51 16.80
C ASP A 517 5.65 -14.67 15.80
N ALA A 518 4.49 -14.87 15.15
CA ALA A 518 4.27 -15.85 14.09
C ALA A 518 5.00 -15.49 12.78
N TRP A 519 5.42 -14.24 12.63
CA TRP A 519 5.97 -13.71 11.38
C TRP A 519 7.40 -13.20 11.51
N LEU A 520 8.03 -13.38 12.67
CA LEU A 520 9.42 -12.98 12.89
C LEU A 520 10.38 -13.81 12.05
N LEU A 521 11.39 -13.15 11.48
CA LEU A 521 12.53 -13.81 10.85
C LEU A 521 13.51 -14.22 11.94
N ARG A 522 13.35 -15.42 12.50
CA ARG A 522 14.14 -15.87 13.66
C ARG A 522 15.51 -16.42 13.21
N PRO A 523 16.60 -16.10 13.95
CA PRO A 523 17.91 -16.66 13.67
C PRO A 523 17.87 -18.20 13.62
N GLY A 524 18.54 -18.77 12.61
CA GLY A 524 18.60 -20.22 12.40
C GLY A 524 17.44 -20.81 11.58
N GLN A 525 16.40 -20.05 11.24
CA GLN A 525 15.36 -20.51 10.32
C GLN A 525 15.82 -20.36 8.85
N GLY A 526 15.70 -21.43 8.07
CA GLY A 526 16.17 -21.46 6.68
C GLY A 526 15.27 -20.74 5.68
N TRP A 527 13.95 -20.68 5.93
CA TRP A 527 12.95 -20.24 4.96
C TRP A 527 13.17 -18.82 4.42
N HIS A 528 13.64 -17.89 5.26
CA HIS A 528 13.82 -16.49 4.87
C HIS A 528 15.17 -16.22 4.21
N GLY A 529 16.20 -17.04 4.47
CA GLY A 529 17.48 -16.99 3.76
C GLY A 529 18.37 -15.76 4.04
N PHE A 530 18.14 -15.01 5.12
CA PHE A 530 18.93 -13.81 5.49
C PHE A 530 20.01 -14.05 6.54
N GLY A 531 20.16 -15.28 7.05
CA GLY A 531 21.03 -15.58 8.18
C GLY A 531 20.53 -14.95 9.49
N ASP A 532 21.45 -14.55 10.36
CA ASP A 532 21.13 -13.91 11.63
C ASP A 532 20.92 -12.40 11.46
N LEU A 533 19.67 -11.95 11.56
CA LEU A 533 19.29 -10.53 11.63
C LEU A 533 19.05 -10.04 13.06
N GLY A 534 19.10 -10.93 14.06
CA GLY A 534 18.63 -10.69 15.42
C GLY A 534 17.18 -11.13 15.65
N ARG A 535 16.90 -11.64 16.86
CA ARG A 535 15.66 -12.39 17.20
C ARG A 535 14.32 -11.69 16.91
N ARG A 536 14.25 -10.37 17.01
CA ARG A 536 13.01 -9.58 16.83
C ARG A 536 13.14 -8.48 15.77
N TYR A 537 14.29 -8.42 15.10
CA TYR A 537 14.70 -7.28 14.29
C TYR A 537 13.78 -7.04 13.08
N CYS A 538 13.24 -8.12 12.50
CA CYS A 538 12.44 -8.05 11.30
C CYS A 538 11.27 -9.04 11.36
N MET A 539 10.12 -8.64 10.80
CA MET A 539 9.00 -9.54 10.52
C MET A 539 8.60 -9.48 9.05
N LEU A 540 7.96 -10.54 8.57
CA LEU A 540 7.27 -10.57 7.28
C LEU A 540 5.83 -10.07 7.44
N ASP A 541 5.42 -9.10 6.63
CA ASP A 541 4.06 -8.62 6.58
C ASP A 541 3.13 -9.70 5.95
N PRO A 542 2.07 -10.14 6.66
CA PRO A 542 1.15 -11.16 6.15
C PRO A 542 0.59 -10.84 4.76
N ILE A 543 0.27 -9.56 4.50
CA ILE A 543 -0.46 -9.12 3.31
C ILE A 543 0.41 -8.98 2.05
N LYS A 544 1.74 -9.08 2.20
CA LYS A 544 2.73 -9.06 1.11
C LYS A 544 3.08 -10.50 0.75
N VAL A 545 2.30 -11.09 -0.16
CA VAL A 545 2.40 -12.52 -0.43
C VAL A 545 3.29 -12.78 -1.65
N THR A 546 4.50 -13.27 -1.38
CA THR A 546 5.43 -13.72 -2.41
C THR A 546 5.19 -15.21 -2.71
N THR A 547 4.65 -15.48 -3.89
CA THR A 547 4.48 -16.83 -4.44
C THR A 547 5.77 -17.25 -5.15
N LEU A 548 6.31 -18.41 -4.80
CA LEU A 548 7.52 -18.99 -5.37
C LEU A 548 7.16 -19.97 -6.47
N THR A 549 7.89 -19.89 -7.59
CA THR A 549 7.81 -20.86 -8.68
C THR A 549 8.97 -21.87 -8.57
N PRO A 550 8.80 -23.12 -9.06
CA PRO A 550 9.90 -24.10 -9.07
C PRO A 550 11.12 -23.59 -9.84
N GLY A 551 12.33 -23.94 -9.39
CA GLY A 551 13.56 -23.61 -10.12
C GLY A 551 14.73 -23.14 -9.25
N ILE A 552 14.47 -22.74 -8.01
CA ILE A 552 15.51 -22.43 -7.01
C ILE A 552 15.28 -23.32 -5.78
N GLY A 553 16.29 -24.09 -5.40
CA GLY A 553 16.29 -24.93 -4.21
C GLY A 553 16.24 -24.11 -2.91
N PRO A 554 16.00 -24.76 -1.75
CA PRO A 554 16.00 -24.08 -0.44
C PRO A 554 17.32 -23.39 -0.08
N ASP A 555 18.44 -23.88 -0.63
CA ASP A 555 19.79 -23.34 -0.50
C ASP A 555 20.06 -22.15 -1.45
N GLY A 556 19.10 -21.78 -2.29
CA GLY A 556 19.25 -20.71 -3.28
C GLY A 556 19.93 -21.13 -4.58
N VAL A 557 20.23 -22.43 -4.75
CA VAL A 557 20.88 -22.93 -5.97
C VAL A 557 19.83 -23.21 -7.04
N LEU A 558 20.13 -22.82 -8.28
CA LEU A 558 19.28 -23.13 -9.43
C LEU A 558 19.18 -24.64 -9.64
N GLU A 559 17.95 -25.14 -9.68
CA GLU A 559 17.67 -26.54 -9.95
C GLU A 559 17.93 -26.88 -11.43
N LYS A 560 17.83 -28.17 -11.78
CA LYS A 560 17.97 -28.60 -13.19
C LYS A 560 16.77 -28.21 -14.05
N LYS A 561 15.60 -28.11 -13.42
CA LYS A 561 14.32 -27.75 -14.04
C LYS A 561 13.76 -26.57 -13.27
N GLY A 562 13.07 -25.67 -13.95
CA GLY A 562 12.41 -24.54 -13.32
C GLY A 562 11.35 -23.93 -14.21
N ILE A 563 10.50 -23.12 -13.60
CA ILE A 563 9.41 -22.40 -14.22
C ILE A 563 9.64 -20.92 -13.94
N PRO A 564 10.27 -20.17 -14.86
CA PRO A 564 10.50 -18.74 -14.67
C PRO A 564 9.17 -18.01 -14.43
N ALA A 565 9.12 -17.17 -13.40
CA ALA A 565 7.87 -16.52 -12.98
C ALA A 565 7.33 -15.55 -14.02
N ALA A 566 8.18 -14.99 -14.89
CA ALA A 566 7.76 -14.15 -16.02
C ALA A 566 6.71 -14.84 -16.93
N ILE A 567 6.82 -16.16 -17.13
CA ILE A 567 5.86 -16.93 -17.93
C ILE A 567 4.52 -17.04 -17.21
N VAL A 568 4.56 -17.29 -15.90
CA VAL A 568 3.38 -17.39 -15.05
C VAL A 568 2.67 -16.03 -15.01
N THR A 569 3.41 -14.94 -14.82
CA THR A 569 2.88 -13.57 -14.85
C THR A 569 2.24 -13.24 -16.20
N ALA A 570 2.90 -13.56 -17.32
CA ALA A 570 2.33 -13.36 -18.64
C ALA A 570 1.02 -14.16 -18.81
N PHE A 571 0.96 -15.39 -18.29
CA PHE A 571 -0.26 -16.19 -18.30
C PHE A 571 -1.36 -15.58 -17.44
N LEU A 572 -1.06 -15.14 -16.22
CA LEU A 572 -2.01 -14.49 -15.32
C LEU A 572 -2.62 -13.24 -15.97
N ALA A 573 -1.83 -12.45 -16.70
CA ALA A 573 -2.32 -11.29 -17.44
C ALA A 573 -3.39 -11.68 -18.49
N THR A 574 -3.26 -12.83 -19.15
CA THR A 574 -4.31 -13.34 -20.07
C THR A 574 -5.62 -13.70 -19.38
N GLN A 575 -5.57 -13.95 -18.07
CA GLN A 575 -6.72 -14.23 -17.22
C GLN A 575 -7.27 -12.96 -16.54
N GLY A 576 -6.78 -11.77 -16.92
CA GLY A 576 -7.17 -10.49 -16.30
C GLY A 576 -6.59 -10.29 -14.90
N ILE A 577 -5.49 -10.98 -14.55
CA ILE A 577 -4.83 -10.88 -13.25
C ILE A 577 -3.48 -10.18 -13.43
N VAL A 578 -3.37 -8.99 -12.84
CA VAL A 578 -2.11 -8.23 -12.78
C VAL A 578 -1.49 -8.44 -11.40
N VAL A 579 -0.18 -8.71 -11.40
CA VAL A 579 0.62 -8.91 -10.19
C VAL A 579 1.52 -7.69 -9.98
N GLU A 580 1.93 -7.48 -8.74
CA GLU A 580 2.66 -6.26 -8.36
C GLU A 580 4.11 -6.30 -8.81
N LYS A 581 4.81 -7.40 -8.51
CA LYS A 581 6.22 -7.58 -8.84
C LYS A 581 6.49 -9.01 -9.28
N THR A 582 7.34 -9.15 -10.27
CA THR A 582 7.84 -10.44 -10.75
C THR A 582 9.37 -10.43 -10.70
N GLU A 583 9.95 -11.36 -9.97
CA GLU A 583 11.38 -11.68 -10.01
C GLU A 583 11.58 -12.97 -10.83
N PRO A 584 12.81 -13.46 -11.07
CA PRO A 584 13.00 -14.64 -11.92
C PRO A 584 12.21 -15.88 -11.51
N TYR A 585 11.98 -16.10 -10.20
CA TYR A 585 11.22 -17.25 -9.67
C TYR A 585 10.25 -16.89 -8.53
N SER A 586 9.82 -15.63 -8.46
CA SER A 586 8.87 -15.18 -7.45
C SER A 586 7.88 -14.15 -8.00
N ILE A 587 6.67 -14.14 -7.45
CA ILE A 587 5.58 -13.24 -7.82
C ILE A 587 5.02 -12.64 -6.54
N LEU A 588 5.08 -11.33 -6.38
CA LEU A 588 4.46 -10.62 -5.26
C LEU A 588 3.02 -10.23 -5.60
N THR A 589 2.10 -10.58 -4.72
CA THR A 589 0.70 -10.14 -4.74
C THR A 589 0.40 -9.34 -3.48
N LEU A 590 -0.29 -8.21 -3.63
CA LEU A 590 -0.69 -7.34 -2.53
C LEU A 590 -2.14 -7.62 -2.13
N PHE A 591 -2.37 -7.89 -0.85
CA PHE A 591 -3.71 -7.98 -0.26
C PHE A 591 -4.02 -6.63 0.41
N SER A 592 -4.56 -5.68 -0.35
CA SER A 592 -4.89 -4.33 0.13
C SER A 592 -6.31 -4.23 0.71
N ILE A 593 -6.64 -3.11 1.35
CA ILE A 593 -8.00 -2.83 1.89
C ILE A 593 -9.11 -2.81 0.83
N GLY A 594 -8.75 -2.82 -0.45
CA GLY A 594 -9.69 -2.96 -1.57
C GLY A 594 -9.93 -4.42 -2.00
N ILE A 595 -9.36 -5.41 -1.31
CA ILE A 595 -9.62 -6.82 -1.60
C ILE A 595 -11.06 -7.18 -1.24
N THR A 596 -11.68 -8.07 -2.01
CA THR A 596 -12.97 -8.68 -1.67
C THR A 596 -12.76 -10.11 -1.21
N ARG A 597 -13.56 -10.56 -0.24
CA ARG A 597 -13.47 -11.93 0.30
C ARG A 597 -13.51 -12.98 -0.79
N GLY A 598 -12.54 -13.90 -0.78
CA GLY A 598 -12.46 -15.00 -1.73
C GLY A 598 -11.94 -14.64 -3.13
N LYS A 599 -11.58 -13.38 -3.42
CA LYS A 599 -10.96 -12.98 -4.70
C LYS A 599 -9.69 -13.78 -5.02
N TRP A 600 -8.93 -14.17 -3.99
CA TRP A 600 -7.76 -15.03 -4.13
C TRP A 600 -8.08 -16.42 -4.71
N GLY A 601 -9.34 -16.87 -4.63
CA GLY A 601 -9.79 -18.12 -5.26
C GLY A 601 -9.61 -18.10 -6.79
N SER A 602 -9.82 -16.95 -7.43
CA SER A 602 -9.56 -16.77 -8.87
C SER A 602 -8.07 -16.88 -9.21
N LEU A 603 -7.19 -16.39 -8.33
CA LEU A 603 -5.74 -16.52 -8.49
C LEU A 603 -5.29 -17.98 -8.35
N VAL A 604 -5.81 -18.69 -7.36
CA VAL A 604 -5.56 -20.14 -7.17
C VAL A 604 -6.04 -20.95 -8.37
N ALA A 605 -7.24 -20.65 -8.89
CA ALA A 605 -7.78 -21.30 -10.09
C ALA A 605 -6.89 -21.05 -11.33
N ALA A 606 -6.40 -19.82 -11.49
CA ALA A 606 -5.47 -19.48 -12.56
C ALA A 606 -4.13 -20.23 -12.42
N PHE A 607 -3.57 -20.35 -11.21
CA PHE A 607 -2.38 -21.17 -10.97
C PHE A 607 -2.61 -22.65 -11.30
N MET A 608 -3.76 -23.21 -10.93
CA MET A 608 -4.11 -24.58 -11.30
C MET A 608 -4.21 -24.74 -12.82
N ARG A 609 -4.85 -23.78 -13.49
CA ARG A 609 -4.97 -23.80 -14.95
C ARG A 609 -3.60 -23.71 -15.64
N PHE A 610 -2.72 -22.85 -15.15
CA PHE A 610 -1.34 -22.77 -15.63
C PHE A 610 -0.64 -24.12 -15.50
N LYS A 611 -0.75 -24.76 -14.32
CA LYS A 611 -0.16 -26.06 -14.05
C LYS A 611 -0.66 -27.13 -15.02
N GLU A 612 -1.97 -27.23 -15.25
CA GLU A 612 -2.55 -28.18 -16.20
C GLU A 612 -1.99 -28.01 -17.62
N LEU A 613 -1.92 -26.76 -18.10
CA LEU A 613 -1.38 -26.44 -19.43
C LEU A 613 0.12 -26.75 -19.51
N TYR A 614 0.86 -26.46 -18.45
CA TYR A 614 2.29 -26.75 -18.35
C TYR A 614 2.56 -28.26 -18.35
N ASP A 615 1.82 -29.02 -17.56
CA ASP A 615 1.99 -30.47 -17.46
C ASP A 615 1.63 -31.18 -18.78
N ALA A 616 0.63 -30.68 -19.49
CA ALA A 616 0.26 -31.13 -20.83
C ALA A 616 1.23 -30.68 -21.94
N ASN A 617 2.19 -29.79 -21.63
CA ASN A 617 2.98 -29.06 -22.63
C ASN A 617 2.09 -28.45 -23.74
N ALA A 618 1.00 -27.83 -23.32
CA ALA A 618 0.02 -27.27 -24.26
C ALA A 618 0.69 -26.27 -25.22
N PRO A 619 0.25 -26.20 -26.49
CA PRO A 619 0.74 -25.20 -27.43
C PRO A 619 0.63 -23.79 -26.83
N LEU A 620 1.65 -22.95 -27.03
CA LEU A 620 1.65 -21.59 -26.46
C LEU A 620 0.43 -20.77 -26.87
N ALA A 621 -0.16 -21.00 -28.05
CA ALA A 621 -1.39 -20.33 -28.47
C ALA A 621 -2.58 -20.54 -27.50
N ASN A 622 -2.58 -21.61 -26.71
CA ASN A 622 -3.61 -21.90 -25.71
C ASN A 622 -3.35 -21.20 -24.36
N ALA A 623 -2.12 -20.80 -24.08
CA ALA A 623 -1.71 -20.21 -22.80
C ALA A 623 -1.36 -18.71 -22.91
N LEU A 624 -0.73 -18.32 -24.02
CA LEU A 624 -0.14 -17.01 -24.28
C LEU A 624 -0.44 -16.60 -25.74
N SER A 625 -1.72 -16.52 -26.09
CA SER A 625 -2.16 -16.24 -27.47
C SER A 625 -1.63 -14.92 -28.02
N GLY A 626 -1.62 -13.85 -27.21
CA GLY A 626 -1.07 -12.54 -27.58
C GLY A 626 0.41 -12.61 -27.93
N LEU A 627 1.22 -13.28 -27.10
CA LEU A 627 2.65 -13.49 -27.35
C LEU A 627 2.91 -14.21 -28.69
N VAL A 628 2.10 -15.22 -29.01
CA VAL A 628 2.21 -15.95 -30.29
C VAL A 628 1.76 -15.08 -31.46
N ALA A 629 0.74 -14.24 -31.29
CA ALA A 629 0.29 -13.32 -32.32
C ALA A 629 1.34 -12.25 -32.64
N ASP A 630 2.03 -11.73 -31.62
CA ASP A 630 3.05 -10.69 -31.77
C ASP A 630 4.37 -11.26 -32.32
N HIS A 631 4.72 -12.51 -31.98
CA HIS A 631 5.98 -13.14 -32.38
C HIS A 631 5.79 -14.59 -32.89
N PRO A 632 5.03 -14.78 -34.00
CA PRO A 632 4.63 -16.11 -34.47
C PRO A 632 5.83 -16.96 -34.92
N GLU A 633 6.84 -16.35 -35.54
CA GLU A 633 8.05 -17.05 -36.00
C GLU A 633 8.82 -17.69 -34.83
N ARG A 634 8.78 -17.06 -33.65
CA ARG A 634 9.50 -17.50 -32.45
C ARG A 634 8.72 -18.53 -31.63
N TYR A 635 7.40 -18.38 -31.52
CA TYR A 635 6.60 -19.11 -30.52
C TYR A 635 5.51 -20.03 -31.07
N ALA A 636 5.15 -19.97 -32.36
CA ALA A 636 3.99 -20.71 -32.89
C ALA A 636 4.08 -22.24 -32.76
N ARG A 637 5.28 -22.80 -32.68
CA ARG A 637 5.53 -24.26 -32.62
C ARG A 637 5.94 -24.76 -31.24
N LEU A 638 6.02 -23.88 -30.23
CA LEU A 638 6.48 -24.25 -28.90
C LEU A 638 5.31 -24.61 -27.98
N GLY A 639 5.56 -25.57 -27.09
CA GLY A 639 4.73 -25.82 -25.92
C GLY A 639 5.13 -24.98 -24.71
N LEU A 640 4.20 -24.81 -23.77
CA LEU A 640 4.43 -24.00 -22.55
C LEU A 640 5.59 -24.51 -21.70
N ARG A 641 5.75 -25.84 -21.56
CA ARG A 641 6.83 -26.44 -20.78
C ARG A 641 8.18 -26.32 -21.48
N GLU A 642 8.20 -26.38 -22.80
CA GLU A 642 9.40 -26.15 -23.61
C GLU A 642 9.91 -24.73 -23.46
N LEU A 643 9.02 -23.72 -23.56
CA LEU A 643 9.39 -22.32 -23.33
C LEU A 643 9.98 -22.11 -21.93
N ALA A 644 9.36 -22.68 -20.90
CA ALA A 644 9.88 -22.61 -19.54
C ALA A 644 11.26 -23.24 -19.39
N ALA A 645 11.49 -24.39 -20.02
CA ALA A 645 12.80 -25.05 -20.01
C ALA A 645 13.86 -24.20 -20.74
N GLU A 646 13.52 -23.59 -21.88
CA GLU A 646 14.41 -22.69 -22.62
C GLU A 646 14.78 -21.44 -21.81
N MET A 647 13.79 -20.77 -21.20
CA MET A 647 14.02 -19.58 -20.37
C MET A 647 14.82 -19.92 -19.10
N HIS A 648 14.51 -21.04 -18.44
CA HIS A 648 15.27 -21.51 -17.28
C HIS A 648 16.73 -21.83 -17.65
N ALA A 649 16.96 -22.48 -18.81
CA ALA A 649 18.31 -22.75 -19.30
C ALA A 649 19.08 -21.46 -19.59
N ALA A 650 18.45 -20.45 -20.19
CA ALA A 650 19.09 -19.16 -20.45
C ALA A 650 19.45 -18.40 -19.16
N ILE A 651 18.57 -18.42 -18.15
CA ILE A 651 18.85 -17.84 -16.82
C ILE A 651 20.09 -18.48 -16.19
N ARG A 652 20.25 -19.81 -16.36
CA ARG A 652 21.43 -20.56 -15.90
C ARG A 652 22.68 -20.26 -16.73
N GLU A 653 22.55 -20.24 -18.06
CA GLU A 653 23.63 -19.98 -19.02
C GLU A 653 24.30 -18.63 -18.75
N HIS A 654 23.52 -17.59 -18.48
CA HIS A 654 24.01 -16.24 -18.21
C HIS A 654 24.24 -15.93 -16.72
N ASN A 655 24.10 -16.93 -15.83
CA ASN A 655 24.24 -16.76 -14.38
C ASN A 655 23.46 -15.55 -13.81
N ILE A 656 22.25 -15.31 -14.30
CA ILE A 656 21.51 -14.05 -14.01
C ILE A 656 21.32 -13.88 -12.49
N LEU A 657 20.97 -14.94 -11.76
CA LEU A 657 20.78 -14.88 -10.31
C LEU A 657 22.09 -14.66 -9.54
N GLY A 658 23.16 -15.36 -9.91
CA GLY A 658 24.46 -15.19 -9.25
C GLY A 658 25.05 -13.80 -9.51
N ASN A 659 24.89 -13.27 -10.72
CA ASN A 659 25.32 -11.92 -11.06
C ASN A 659 24.45 -10.87 -10.36
N LEU A 660 23.14 -11.11 -10.20
CA LEU A 660 22.25 -10.25 -9.42
C LEU A 660 22.69 -10.19 -7.94
N ASP A 661 22.96 -11.33 -7.31
CA ASP A 661 23.43 -11.37 -5.93
C ASP A 661 24.80 -10.67 -5.77
N GLY A 662 25.72 -10.93 -6.69
CA GLY A 662 27.01 -10.23 -6.76
C GLY A 662 26.88 -8.72 -6.95
N ALA A 663 25.93 -8.28 -7.78
CA ALA A 663 25.68 -6.87 -8.10
C ALA A 663 25.26 -6.04 -6.88
N PHE A 664 24.64 -6.66 -5.89
CA PHE A 664 24.26 -6.02 -4.63
C PHE A 664 25.20 -6.35 -3.45
N SER A 665 26.16 -7.25 -3.66
CA SER A 665 27.13 -7.65 -2.63
C SER A 665 28.27 -6.65 -2.43
N SER A 666 28.53 -5.78 -3.39
CA SER A 666 29.55 -4.73 -3.27
C SER A 666 28.96 -3.40 -3.71
N LEU A 667 29.26 -2.34 -2.97
CA LEU A 667 28.89 -1.01 -3.40
C LEU A 667 29.89 -0.52 -4.46
N PRO A 668 29.41 0.13 -5.53
CA PRO A 668 30.27 0.82 -6.49
C PRO A 668 31.12 1.93 -5.83
N GLU A 669 32.24 2.27 -6.45
CA GLU A 669 33.07 3.40 -6.01
C GLU A 669 32.34 4.72 -6.31
N PRO A 670 31.98 5.52 -5.30
CA PRO A 670 31.39 6.84 -5.53
C PRO A 670 32.50 7.84 -5.89
N VAL A 671 32.46 8.38 -7.11
CA VAL A 671 33.46 9.34 -7.61
C VAL A 671 32.98 10.77 -7.50
N LEU A 672 31.69 10.99 -7.78
CA LEU A 672 31.04 12.29 -7.71
C LEU A 672 29.75 12.19 -6.90
N THR A 673 29.36 13.29 -6.28
CA THR A 673 28.03 13.38 -5.66
C THR A 673 26.93 13.33 -6.73
N PRO A 674 25.68 12.99 -6.36
CA PRO A 674 24.55 13.07 -7.29
C PRO A 674 24.41 14.46 -7.94
N ARG A 675 24.64 15.54 -7.17
CA ARG A 675 24.57 16.93 -7.65
C ARG A 675 25.65 17.27 -8.67
N GLU A 676 26.91 16.94 -8.40
CA GLU A 676 28.01 17.16 -9.34
C GLU A 676 27.80 16.37 -10.64
N THR A 677 27.32 15.13 -10.52
CA THR A 677 27.03 14.29 -11.68
C THR A 677 25.89 14.86 -12.52
N PHE A 678 24.80 15.29 -11.88
CA PHE A 678 23.66 15.87 -12.56
C PHE A 678 24.03 17.20 -13.26
N ALA A 679 24.89 18.02 -12.65
CA ALA A 679 25.40 19.23 -13.30
C ALA A 679 26.11 18.91 -14.63
N ARG A 680 26.98 17.88 -14.64
CA ARG A 680 27.65 17.43 -15.87
C ARG A 680 26.68 16.87 -16.91
N LEU A 681 25.67 16.13 -16.47
CA LEU A 681 24.57 15.66 -17.34
C LEU A 681 23.88 16.85 -18.02
N VAL A 682 23.51 17.88 -17.27
CA VAL A 682 22.87 19.11 -17.80
C VAL A 682 23.79 19.85 -18.78
N HIS A 683 25.10 19.88 -18.52
CA HIS A 683 26.10 20.46 -19.42
C HIS A 683 26.42 19.59 -20.64
N ARG A 684 25.73 18.46 -20.84
CA ARG A 684 25.93 17.52 -21.95
C ARG A 684 27.36 16.95 -22.00
N GLU A 685 27.98 16.81 -20.84
CA GLU A 685 29.28 16.15 -20.65
C GLU A 685 29.11 14.63 -20.50
N VAL A 686 28.17 14.07 -21.26
CA VAL A 686 27.81 12.65 -21.23
C VAL A 686 27.84 12.04 -22.62
N GLU A 687 28.05 10.74 -22.67
CA GLU A 687 27.96 9.93 -23.89
C GLU A 687 27.29 8.59 -23.59
N GLN A 688 26.73 7.97 -24.63
CA GLN A 688 26.16 6.64 -24.53
C GLN A 688 27.27 5.59 -24.68
N VAL A 689 27.33 4.67 -23.73
CA VAL A 689 28.32 3.61 -23.68
C VAL A 689 27.60 2.26 -23.70
N PRO A 690 27.95 1.33 -24.61
CA PRO A 690 27.44 -0.03 -24.57
C PRO A 690 27.75 -0.71 -23.24
N ALA A 691 26.85 -1.57 -22.74
CA ALA A 691 27.02 -2.29 -21.48
C ALA A 691 28.36 -3.04 -21.40
N ALA A 692 28.79 -3.63 -22.53
CA ALA A 692 30.06 -4.33 -22.67
C ALA A 692 31.32 -3.44 -22.49
N LYS A 693 31.17 -2.11 -22.52
CA LYS A 693 32.27 -1.12 -22.45
C LYS A 693 32.18 -0.23 -21.20
N LEU A 694 31.41 -0.63 -20.19
CA LEU A 694 31.21 0.17 -18.99
C LEU A 694 32.40 0.19 -18.02
N GLN A 695 33.34 -0.76 -18.12
CA GLN A 695 34.47 -0.84 -17.20
C GLN A 695 35.25 0.49 -17.13
N GLY A 696 35.44 1.00 -15.91
CA GLY A 696 36.12 2.25 -15.61
C GLY A 696 35.28 3.52 -15.81
N ARG A 697 34.08 3.42 -16.40
CA ARG A 697 33.22 4.57 -16.69
C ARG A 697 32.46 5.03 -15.46
N VAL A 698 32.20 6.33 -15.37
CA VAL A 698 31.36 6.94 -14.33
C VAL A 698 29.96 7.12 -14.89
N LEU A 699 28.97 6.56 -14.22
CA LEU A 699 27.59 6.57 -14.65
C LEU A 699 26.95 7.96 -14.44
N ALA A 700 26.18 8.43 -15.42
CA ALA A 700 25.55 9.76 -15.37
C ALA A 700 24.07 9.73 -14.95
N VAL A 701 23.43 8.56 -15.03
CA VAL A 701 22.00 8.34 -14.72
C VAL A 701 21.87 7.16 -13.76
N GLN A 702 20.80 7.07 -12.99
CA GLN A 702 20.58 5.89 -12.13
C GLN A 702 20.23 4.66 -12.99
N VAL A 703 20.71 3.47 -12.59
CA VAL A 703 20.34 2.20 -13.21
C VAL A 703 19.49 1.40 -12.25
N VAL A 704 18.23 1.17 -12.63
CA VAL A 704 17.21 0.66 -11.72
C VAL A 704 16.36 -0.40 -12.42
N PRO A 705 16.59 -1.69 -12.14
CA PRO A 705 15.72 -2.76 -12.61
C PRO A 705 14.32 -2.60 -12.04
N TYR A 706 13.32 -2.84 -12.89
CA TYR A 706 11.91 -2.70 -12.53
C TYR A 706 11.11 -3.95 -12.88
N PRO A 707 10.23 -4.42 -11.97
CA PRO A 707 10.07 -4.04 -10.56
C PRO A 707 11.20 -4.62 -9.66
N PRO A 708 11.48 -4.05 -8.46
CA PRO A 708 10.70 -3.06 -7.71
C PRO A 708 11.18 -1.60 -7.85
N GLY A 709 12.19 -1.32 -8.67
CA GLY A 709 12.70 0.05 -8.79
C GLY A 709 13.75 0.43 -7.75
N ILE A 710 14.60 -0.52 -7.35
CA ILE A 710 15.72 -0.30 -6.42
C ILE A 710 17.02 -0.13 -7.20
N PRO A 711 17.80 0.95 -6.99
CA PRO A 711 18.98 1.21 -7.80
C PRO A 711 20.08 0.16 -7.61
N LEU A 712 20.53 -0.39 -8.73
CA LEU A 712 21.81 -1.11 -8.82
C LEU A 712 22.96 -0.10 -8.68
N LEU A 713 22.85 0.99 -9.44
CA LEU A 713 23.86 2.02 -9.53
C LEU A 713 23.23 3.40 -9.46
N MET A 714 23.96 4.29 -8.80
CA MET A 714 23.59 5.69 -8.65
C MET A 714 24.44 6.56 -9.59
N PRO A 715 23.93 7.73 -10.01
CA PRO A 715 24.73 8.70 -10.73
C PRO A 715 25.99 9.07 -9.93
N GLY A 716 27.14 9.14 -10.60
CA GLY A 716 28.43 9.50 -10.01
C GLY A 716 29.26 8.32 -9.53
N GLU A 717 28.72 7.12 -9.63
CA GLU A 717 29.43 5.88 -9.31
C GLU A 717 30.20 5.34 -10.51
N ARG A 718 31.39 4.80 -10.24
CA ARG A 718 32.24 4.14 -11.23
C ARG A 718 31.94 2.66 -11.32
N PHE A 719 31.87 2.16 -12.54
CA PHE A 719 31.99 0.73 -12.82
C PHE A 719 33.44 0.30 -12.63
N GLY A 720 33.71 -0.45 -11.55
CA GLY A 720 35.03 -0.95 -11.20
C GLY A 720 35.06 -2.47 -11.18
N GLU A 721 36.23 -3.04 -10.87
CA GLU A 721 36.39 -4.49 -10.72
C GLU A 721 35.44 -5.07 -9.66
N ALA A 722 35.24 -4.34 -8.55
CA ALA A 722 34.32 -4.71 -7.48
C ALA A 722 32.84 -4.77 -7.91
N THR A 723 32.47 -4.18 -9.05
CA THR A 723 31.09 -4.14 -9.58
C THR A 723 30.95 -4.86 -10.92
N ARG A 724 31.92 -5.71 -11.28
CA ARG A 724 31.85 -6.53 -12.49
C ARG A 724 30.54 -7.33 -12.60
N ALA A 725 30.04 -7.85 -11.47
CA ALA A 725 28.77 -8.57 -11.41
C ALA A 725 27.57 -7.73 -11.90
N VAL A 726 27.60 -6.40 -11.74
CA VAL A 726 26.55 -5.51 -12.28
C VAL A 726 26.59 -5.51 -13.81
N GLY A 727 27.79 -5.41 -14.41
CA GLY A 727 27.96 -5.49 -15.85
C GLY A 727 27.56 -6.84 -16.41
N ASP A 728 28.00 -7.93 -15.77
CA ASP A 728 27.64 -9.30 -16.16
C ASP A 728 26.13 -9.56 -16.00
N PHE A 729 25.47 -8.94 -15.02
CA PHE A 729 24.01 -8.97 -14.88
C PHE A 729 23.32 -8.26 -16.05
N LEU A 730 23.73 -7.03 -16.38
CA LEU A 730 23.15 -6.27 -17.49
C LEU A 730 23.33 -6.98 -18.83
N LEU A 731 24.52 -7.55 -19.08
CA LEU A 731 24.79 -8.34 -20.29
C LEU A 731 23.98 -9.64 -20.33
N GLY A 732 23.75 -10.27 -19.17
CA GLY A 732 22.88 -11.42 -19.06
C GLY A 732 21.41 -11.09 -19.38
N LEU A 733 20.92 -9.93 -18.91
CA LEU A 733 19.59 -9.43 -19.27
C LEU A 733 19.49 -9.10 -20.76
N GLU A 734 20.48 -8.40 -21.32
CA GLU A 734 20.54 -8.07 -22.75
C GLU A 734 20.44 -9.34 -23.63
N ALA A 735 21.22 -10.36 -23.31
CA ALA A 735 21.20 -11.63 -24.03
C ALA A 735 19.87 -12.39 -23.87
N PHE A 736 19.28 -12.33 -22.67
CA PHE A 736 17.97 -12.91 -22.41
C PHE A 736 16.87 -12.23 -23.23
N ASP A 737 16.81 -10.91 -23.20
CA ASP A 737 15.79 -10.10 -23.87
C ASP A 737 15.84 -10.29 -25.40
N ALA A 738 17.05 -10.36 -25.95
CA ALA A 738 17.25 -10.66 -27.37
C ALA A 738 16.70 -12.04 -27.78
N ARG A 739 16.72 -13.02 -26.86
CA ARG A 739 16.28 -14.40 -27.12
C ARG A 739 14.78 -14.63 -26.89
N PHE A 740 14.16 -13.83 -26.03
CA PHE A 740 12.76 -13.99 -25.61
C PHE A 740 11.96 -12.69 -25.82
N PRO A 741 11.66 -12.31 -27.08
CA PRO A 741 10.83 -11.15 -27.36
C PRO A 741 9.44 -11.30 -26.69
N GLY A 742 8.96 -10.24 -26.05
CA GLY A 742 7.76 -10.27 -25.20
C GLY A 742 8.02 -10.56 -23.71
N PHE A 743 9.27 -10.90 -23.33
CA PHE A 743 9.71 -11.06 -21.94
C PHE A 743 10.88 -10.13 -21.59
N GLY A 744 10.97 -8.99 -22.27
CA GLY A 744 12.02 -8.01 -22.02
C GLY A 744 11.94 -7.43 -20.60
N HIS A 745 13.10 -7.16 -20.01
CA HIS A 745 13.21 -6.55 -18.70
C HIS A 745 13.14 -5.02 -18.82
N ASP A 746 12.35 -4.38 -17.96
CA ASP A 746 12.36 -2.93 -17.83
C ASP A 746 13.48 -2.52 -16.86
N THR A 747 14.51 -1.83 -17.37
CA THR A 747 15.60 -1.30 -16.54
C THR A 747 15.75 0.19 -16.82
N HIS A 748 15.28 1.01 -15.89
CA HIS A 748 15.43 2.46 -16.00
C HIS A 748 16.92 2.84 -16.04
N GLY A 749 17.26 3.77 -16.93
CA GLY A 749 18.65 4.20 -17.17
C GLY A 749 19.38 3.38 -18.25
N VAL A 750 18.75 2.33 -18.78
CA VAL A 750 19.23 1.54 -19.91
C VAL A 750 18.40 1.87 -21.15
N GLU A 751 19.06 2.17 -22.26
CA GLU A 751 18.44 2.28 -23.58
C GLU A 751 18.78 1.05 -24.42
N VAL A 752 17.78 0.46 -25.07
CA VAL A 752 18.01 -0.59 -26.07
C VAL A 752 18.31 0.07 -27.41
N LYS A 753 19.50 -0.18 -27.94
CA LYS A 753 19.97 0.25 -29.26
C LYS A 753 20.12 -0.95 -30.16
N THR A 754 20.30 -0.71 -31.46
CA THR A 754 20.53 -1.77 -32.45
C THR A 754 21.88 -1.54 -33.10
N ASP A 755 22.69 -2.60 -33.19
CA ASP A 755 23.97 -2.55 -33.89
C ASP A 755 23.79 -2.57 -35.43
N GLU A 756 24.90 -2.46 -36.18
CA GLU A 756 24.90 -2.48 -37.65
C GLU A 756 24.35 -3.79 -38.24
N ASN A 757 24.30 -4.87 -37.46
CA ASN A 757 23.79 -6.19 -37.87
C ASN A 757 22.34 -6.43 -37.44
N GLY A 758 21.65 -5.42 -36.88
CA GLY A 758 20.26 -5.55 -36.42
C GLY A 758 20.12 -6.17 -35.03
N ARG A 759 21.20 -6.36 -34.25
CA ARG A 759 21.15 -6.98 -32.92
C ARG A 759 20.91 -5.92 -31.84
N PRO A 760 19.96 -6.15 -30.91
CA PRO A 760 19.74 -5.24 -29.80
C PRO A 760 20.92 -5.31 -28.81
N TYR A 761 21.30 -4.17 -28.24
CA TYR A 761 22.26 -4.07 -27.14
C TYR A 761 21.88 -2.95 -26.17
N TYR A 762 22.34 -3.04 -24.94
CA TYR A 762 22.10 -2.08 -23.87
C TYR A 762 23.13 -0.96 -23.93
N ALA A 763 22.65 0.28 -23.89
CA ALA A 763 23.47 1.49 -23.82
C ALA A 763 23.07 2.32 -22.60
N LEU A 764 24.07 2.86 -21.91
CA LEU A 764 23.87 3.68 -20.71
C LEU A 764 24.59 5.02 -20.86
N TYR A 765 24.06 6.08 -20.24
CA TYR A 765 24.76 7.36 -20.20
C TYR A 765 25.86 7.35 -19.15
N CYS A 766 27.08 7.60 -19.59
CA CYS A 766 28.24 7.81 -18.74
C CYS A 766 28.79 9.22 -18.94
N LEU A 767 29.54 9.72 -17.96
CA LEU A 767 30.32 10.94 -18.12
C LEU A 767 31.41 10.72 -19.20
N LYS A 768 31.64 11.76 -20.02
CA LYS A 768 32.76 11.79 -20.97
C LYS A 768 34.08 11.72 -20.20
N THR A 769 35.01 10.92 -20.72
CA THR A 769 36.37 10.75 -20.17
C THR A 769 37.32 11.83 -20.63
#